data_AF-A0A3L7YJT4-F1
#
_entry.id   AF-A0A3L7YJT4-F1
#
_cell.length_a   1.000
_cell.length_b   1.000
_cell.length_c   1.000
_cell.angle_alpha   90.00
_cell.angle_beta   90.00
_cell.angle_gamma   90.00
#
_symmetry.space_group_name_H-M   'P 1'
#
loop_
_entity.id
_entity.type
_entity.pdbx_description
1 polymer ?
#
loop_
_entity_poly.entity_id
_entity_poly.type
_entity_poly.pdbx_seq_one_letter_code
_entity_poly.pdbx_strand_id
1 'polypeptide(L)'
;MRDFTLTVTRVPGCLATAAGDRRAPQVNDNLSVLDRHREGESGGIGSGLPARGVAIFARCLVRFNSDFIGTYAKSFRFAHRAACPEVELPPVINARDDRPVTACLVVPGKIAFKTRPEAPLAQACTLMRTPVQEGVVLAFHMEHPDRMSVQVDDFPATRGNIPNHCNNMSSHDNNQSSAGGASPSDVDASRGQFPVSRAMIWRNSRKDWNQPMARNINITVIGAGSATFSLGLVKDLCLTENLKGSHVTFMDIDAQRLRNITGLAERYSRELGADLRFTQTTDRQAALTGADFVINTADVKGHHHARRVRELTESLGYYYYTPSALGHFYNFRLMLDIARDIERICPDAWLIQSGNPVFDGTTLMNRHTNAKIIGLCHGHYGYLEMANVLGLDPSRITWEAPGVNHAIWLTTFMHDGEDAYPILDKWIEEHGPTYWDTHVATRTHDIQMSRGVIDMYRVHGLMPIGDTPRLVGWWYHTDLATKKHWFGQPWGGPDTEIARPVHVSVLSERLAQVDAAIKDPSVQVTSVFGQTRTREQQVPIIDALANGVAGCFQVNMPNTGGIVAGIEHDVVVESQAWIDRGGVHPMRPARPVPASVMREEVMPKVGEMERGLEAFLTGDRRLLLLDILAERKTTSYDQAKTLLETVLAMPGHEEVAAHYQ
;
A
#
# COMPACT_ATOMS: atom_id res chain seq x y z
N MET A 1 -28.97 27.79 -33.43
CA MET A 1 -29.57 29.15 -33.52
C MET A 1 -29.03 30.00 -32.37
N ARG A 2 -28.33 31.10 -32.60
CA ARG A 2 -27.89 31.67 -33.90
C ARG A 2 -26.36 31.68 -33.98
N ASP A 3 -25.90 31.46 -35.20
CA ASP A 3 -24.51 31.25 -35.57
C ASP A 3 -23.86 32.60 -35.94
N PHE A 4 -22.54 32.70 -35.80
CA PHE A 4 -21.75 33.80 -36.37
C PHE A 4 -20.59 33.25 -37.19
N THR A 5 -20.76 33.28 -38.51
CA THR A 5 -19.73 32.94 -39.49
C THR A 5 -18.70 34.06 -39.59
N LEU A 6 -17.40 33.73 -39.62
CA LEU A 6 -16.34 34.69 -39.99
C LEU A 6 -15.75 34.29 -41.34
N THR A 7 -15.88 35.18 -42.33
CA THR A 7 -15.43 34.93 -43.72
C THR A 7 -13.95 35.25 -43.89
N VAL A 8 -13.18 34.30 -44.44
CA VAL A 8 -11.77 34.53 -44.82
C VAL A 8 -11.70 35.08 -46.24
N THR A 9 -11.25 36.34 -46.40
CA THR A 9 -11.02 36.95 -47.71
C THR A 9 -9.57 36.81 -48.14
N ARG A 10 -9.32 36.25 -49.33
CA ARG A 10 -7.99 36.02 -49.91
C ARG A 10 -7.74 37.03 -51.03
N VAL A 11 -6.63 37.77 -50.99
CA VAL A 11 -6.24 38.74 -52.03
C VAL A 11 -5.00 38.21 -52.78
N PRO A 12 -5.03 38.08 -54.12
CA PRO A 12 -3.92 37.52 -54.91
C PRO A 12 -3.08 38.58 -55.64
N GLY A 13 -1.80 38.28 -55.87
CA GLY A 13 -0.90 39.02 -56.78
C GLY A 13 0.56 39.07 -56.27
N CYS A 14 1.59 39.03 -57.11
CA CYS A 14 1.62 38.63 -58.52
C CYS A 14 3.02 38.11 -58.94
N LEU A 15 3.12 37.53 -60.14
CA LEU A 15 4.28 36.79 -60.66
C LEU A 15 5.57 37.60 -60.86
N ALA A 16 6.72 36.95 -60.63
CA ALA A 16 7.92 37.09 -61.44
C ALA A 16 8.79 35.82 -61.36
N THR A 17 9.45 35.42 -62.45
CA THR A 17 10.26 34.19 -62.55
C THR A 17 11.67 34.48 -63.06
N ALA A 18 12.70 33.88 -62.45
CA ALA A 18 14.03 33.72 -63.05
C ALA A 18 14.74 32.49 -62.46
N ALA A 19 15.62 31.86 -63.24
CA ALA A 19 16.47 30.75 -62.82
C ALA A 19 17.91 31.01 -63.31
N GLY A 20 18.94 30.60 -62.53
CA GLY A 20 20.33 30.77 -62.97
C GLY A 20 21.42 30.55 -61.92
N ASP A 21 21.97 29.33 -61.90
CA ASP A 21 23.40 28.99 -61.77
C ASP A 21 24.29 29.44 -60.57
N ARG A 22 24.79 28.42 -59.84
CA ARG A 22 26.16 28.26 -59.29
C ARG A 22 26.88 29.46 -58.60
N ARG A 23 27.06 29.36 -57.27
CA ARG A 23 28.33 28.93 -56.58
C ARG A 23 28.20 29.04 -55.04
N ALA A 24 29.03 28.28 -54.32
CA ALA A 24 29.18 28.39 -52.87
C ALA A 24 30.49 29.12 -52.50
N PRO A 25 30.54 29.80 -51.33
CA PRO A 25 31.79 30.16 -50.67
C PRO A 25 32.00 29.35 -49.37
N GLN A 26 33.26 29.04 -49.06
CA GLN A 26 33.67 28.53 -47.75
C GLN A 26 33.85 29.70 -46.76
N VAL A 27 33.76 29.41 -45.45
CA VAL A 27 34.20 30.30 -44.38
C VAL A 27 35.64 29.92 -43.98
N ASN A 28 36.46 30.90 -43.61
CA ASN A 28 37.76 30.70 -42.99
C ASN A 28 38.05 31.88 -42.04
N ASP A 29 38.67 31.60 -40.89
CA ASP A 29 38.84 32.55 -39.78
C ASP A 29 39.97 33.56 -39.98
N ASN A 30 39.94 34.64 -39.20
CA ASN A 30 41.13 35.39 -38.75
C ASN A 30 40.77 36.46 -37.69
N LEU A 31 41.35 36.36 -36.48
CA LEU A 31 41.63 37.52 -35.61
C LEU A 31 42.57 37.14 -34.45
N SER A 32 43.52 38.02 -34.13
CA SER A 32 44.66 37.72 -33.26
C SER A 32 44.95 38.87 -32.28
N VAL A 33 45.12 38.56 -30.98
CA VAL A 33 45.78 39.40 -29.95
C VAL A 33 46.44 38.41 -28.96
N LEU A 34 47.77 38.27 -28.81
CA LEU A 34 48.86 39.19 -28.39
C LEU A 34 48.93 39.40 -26.86
N ASP A 35 50.02 38.92 -26.24
CA ASP A 35 50.30 38.80 -24.80
C ASP A 35 51.31 39.86 -24.30
N ARG A 36 51.37 40.13 -22.97
CA ARG A 36 52.61 40.49 -22.23
C ARG A 36 52.45 40.69 -20.70
N HIS A 37 53.37 40.08 -19.94
CA HIS A 37 53.93 40.52 -18.63
C HIS A 37 53.00 40.47 -17.37
N ARG A 38 53.47 40.26 -16.11
CA ARG A 38 54.84 40.00 -15.59
C ARG A 38 54.89 39.30 -14.21
N GLU A 39 55.87 38.39 -14.07
CA GLU A 39 56.79 38.04 -12.94
C GLU A 39 56.53 38.46 -11.47
N GLY A 40 56.83 37.52 -10.54
CA GLY A 40 57.27 37.74 -9.13
C GLY A 40 56.27 37.42 -8.00
N GLU A 41 56.65 37.08 -6.75
CA GLU A 41 57.73 36.19 -6.23
C GLU A 41 57.62 36.03 -4.67
N SER A 42 57.95 34.84 -4.12
CA SER A 42 58.46 34.60 -2.73
C SER A 42 57.57 34.72 -1.46
N GLY A 43 57.96 33.98 -0.39
CA GLY A 43 57.37 33.94 0.99
C GLY A 43 56.27 32.86 1.18
N GLY A 44 56.19 32.03 2.24
CA GLY A 44 56.90 31.93 3.54
C GLY A 44 55.95 32.30 4.71
N ILE A 45 55.88 31.63 5.89
CA ILE A 45 56.54 30.49 6.58
C ILE A 45 55.47 29.93 7.58
N GLY A 46 55.37 28.67 8.06
CA GLY A 46 56.17 27.43 7.99
C GLY A 46 55.66 26.39 9.03
N SER A 47 56.56 25.65 9.71
CA SER A 47 56.31 24.57 10.73
C SER A 47 55.75 23.22 10.18
N GLY A 48 56.01 22.04 10.81
CA GLY A 48 56.83 21.82 12.00
C GLY A 48 56.93 20.39 12.60
N LEU A 49 57.23 19.34 11.82
CA LEU A 49 57.65 17.97 12.28
C LEU A 49 56.61 17.13 13.08
N PRO A 50 56.84 15.81 13.34
CA PRO A 50 57.54 14.78 12.55
C PRO A 50 56.65 13.55 12.25
N ALA A 51 57.14 12.61 11.42
CA ALA A 51 56.40 11.40 11.02
C ALA A 51 56.90 10.09 11.68
N ARG A 52 56.01 9.08 11.79
CA ARG A 52 56.22 7.63 11.60
C ARG A 52 54.91 6.87 11.89
N GLY A 53 54.49 5.88 11.10
CA GLY A 53 55.03 5.37 9.82
C GLY A 53 54.26 4.14 9.31
N VAL A 54 54.78 3.49 8.26
CA VAL A 54 54.23 2.29 7.56
C VAL A 54 52.92 2.58 6.79
N ALA A 55 52.83 2.68 5.45
CA ALA A 55 53.46 2.05 4.28
C ALA A 55 52.80 0.73 3.81
N ILE A 56 52.94 0.43 2.49
CA ILE A 56 52.40 -0.76 1.76
C ILE A 56 50.87 -0.62 1.53
N PHE A 57 50.32 -0.44 0.31
CA PHE A 57 50.67 -0.97 -1.01
C PHE A 57 50.49 0.05 -2.17
N ALA A 58 51.24 -0.10 -3.26
CA ALA A 58 50.95 0.55 -4.55
C ALA A 58 51.38 -0.35 -5.73
N ARG A 59 50.42 -0.73 -6.58
CA ARG A 59 50.46 -1.53 -7.85
C ARG A 59 49.06 -2.18 -7.98
N CYS A 60 48.33 -2.19 -9.09
CA CYS A 60 48.46 -1.64 -10.45
C CYS A 60 47.08 -1.02 -10.84
N LEU A 61 46.78 -0.43 -12.00
CA LEU A 61 47.34 -0.57 -13.35
C LEU A 61 47.04 0.70 -14.19
N VAL A 62 47.83 0.96 -15.25
CA VAL A 62 47.68 2.13 -16.13
C VAL A 62 46.88 1.78 -17.40
N ARG A 63 45.85 2.57 -17.72
CA ARG A 63 45.48 3.05 -19.08
C ARG A 63 44.15 3.81 -19.08
N PHE A 64 44.17 5.07 -19.52
CA PHE A 64 43.56 5.46 -20.79
C PHE A 64 44.14 6.81 -21.25
N ASN A 65 44.10 7.08 -22.56
CA ASN A 65 44.67 8.29 -23.16
C ASN A 65 43.62 9.40 -23.25
N SER A 66 44.07 10.65 -23.19
CA SER A 66 43.24 11.84 -23.41
C SER A 66 43.03 12.13 -24.89
N ASP A 67 41.86 12.65 -25.25
CA ASP A 67 41.77 13.79 -26.17
C ASP A 67 40.52 14.66 -25.92
N PHE A 68 40.80 15.95 -25.69
CA PHE A 68 40.07 17.21 -25.95
C PHE A 68 38.52 17.28 -26.13
N ILE A 69 37.81 18.40 -25.86
CA ILE A 69 37.86 19.58 -24.92
C ILE A 69 36.88 20.65 -25.46
N GLY A 70 36.25 21.46 -24.60
CA GLY A 70 35.52 22.69 -25.01
C GLY A 70 34.37 23.09 -24.05
N THR A 71 34.61 23.76 -22.91
CA THR A 71 34.71 25.24 -22.69
C THR A 71 33.43 26.02 -23.08
N TYR A 72 32.84 26.93 -22.30
CA TYR A 72 33.25 27.76 -21.13
C TYR A 72 32.15 27.72 -20.03
N ALA A 73 32.33 27.92 -18.71
CA ALA A 73 33.28 28.66 -17.86
C ALA A 73 32.96 30.15 -17.58
N LYS A 74 32.56 30.50 -16.33
CA LYS A 74 32.83 31.82 -15.69
C LYS A 74 32.58 31.89 -14.16
N SER A 75 33.62 32.35 -13.46
CA SER A 75 33.60 33.21 -12.25
C SER A 75 32.88 32.80 -10.94
N PHE A 76 33.67 32.37 -9.94
CA PHE A 76 33.35 32.57 -8.51
C PHE A 76 33.76 33.97 -8.01
N ARG A 77 33.07 34.48 -6.97
CA ARG A 77 33.54 35.57 -6.09
C ARG A 77 33.06 35.35 -4.65
N PHE A 78 33.95 35.56 -3.68
CA PHE A 78 33.63 35.86 -2.27
C PHE A 78 33.55 37.40 -2.11
N ALA A 79 33.04 38.04 -1.04
CA ALA A 79 32.43 37.59 0.22
C ALA A 79 31.20 38.50 0.54
N HIS A 80 30.39 38.29 1.58
CA HIS A 80 30.69 38.62 2.99
C HIS A 80 29.69 37.90 3.94
N ARG A 81 30.04 37.67 5.22
CA ARG A 81 29.12 37.06 6.21
C ARG A 81 29.33 37.56 7.64
N ALA A 82 28.34 38.26 8.19
CA ALA A 82 28.03 38.45 9.61
C ALA A 82 26.62 39.12 9.68
N ALA A 83 25.74 38.88 10.65
CA ALA A 83 25.84 38.05 11.86
C ALA A 83 24.51 37.30 12.14
N CYS A 84 24.56 36.32 13.06
CA CYS A 84 23.41 35.85 13.85
C CYS A 84 23.29 36.77 15.10
N PRO A 85 22.11 36.93 15.76
CA PRO A 85 21.16 35.88 16.16
C PRO A 85 19.72 36.16 15.66
N GLU A 86 18.63 35.47 16.02
CA GLU A 86 18.34 34.47 17.09
C GLU A 86 17.70 33.18 16.53
N VAL A 87 17.38 32.23 17.42
CA VAL A 87 16.65 30.98 17.09
C VAL A 87 15.24 31.08 17.65
N GLU A 88 14.23 30.99 16.78
CA GLU A 88 12.85 30.77 17.16
C GLU A 88 12.42 29.35 16.72
N LEU A 89 11.85 28.58 17.65
CA LEU A 89 11.38 27.21 17.40
C LEU A 89 9.89 27.24 17.04
N PRO A 90 9.42 26.42 16.08
CA PRO A 90 8.00 26.40 15.72
C PRO A 90 7.12 25.94 16.89
N PRO A 91 5.95 26.57 17.11
CA PRO A 91 5.09 26.26 18.26
C PRO A 91 4.43 24.88 18.14
N VAL A 92 4.24 24.24 19.29
CA VAL A 92 3.62 22.91 19.40
C VAL A 92 2.10 23.00 19.26
N ILE A 93 1.53 22.39 18.21
CA ILE A 93 0.08 22.33 18.01
C ILE A 93 -0.52 21.21 18.87
N ASN A 94 -0.88 21.56 20.11
CA ASN A 94 -2.07 20.99 20.78
C ASN A 94 -2.60 21.87 21.93
N ALA A 95 -2.50 23.19 21.78
CA ALA A 95 -3.15 24.16 22.65
C ALA A 95 -4.53 24.54 22.08
N ARG A 96 -5.57 24.09 22.78
CA ARG A 96 -7.00 24.48 22.67
C ARG A 96 -7.19 26.00 22.85
N ASP A 97 -8.24 26.66 22.37
CA ASP A 97 -9.42 26.23 21.58
C ASP A 97 -9.98 27.45 20.78
N ASP A 98 -11.15 27.29 20.16
CA ASP A 98 -12.04 28.32 19.58
C ASP A 98 -11.71 29.01 18.23
N ARG A 99 -12.79 29.26 17.47
CA ARG A 99 -12.85 29.98 16.18
C ARG A 99 -13.92 31.08 16.26
N PRO A 100 -13.92 32.03 15.30
CA PRO A 100 -15.11 32.05 14.44
C PRO A 100 -14.80 32.14 12.93
N VAL A 101 -15.85 31.94 12.12
CA VAL A 101 -15.80 31.84 10.65
C VAL A 101 -15.75 33.22 9.98
N THR A 102 -15.10 33.33 8.81
CA THR A 102 -15.26 34.48 7.91
C THR A 102 -15.62 33.99 6.50
N ALA A 103 -16.67 34.54 5.90
CA ALA A 103 -17.05 34.32 4.50
C ALA A 103 -16.75 35.57 3.67
N CYS A 104 -16.40 35.39 2.39
CA CYS A 104 -15.97 36.50 1.53
C CYS A 104 -17.03 36.82 0.45
N LEU A 105 -17.29 38.10 0.21
CA LEU A 105 -18.22 38.60 -0.81
C LEU A 105 -17.49 39.60 -1.71
N VAL A 106 -17.66 39.45 -3.03
CA VAL A 106 -17.02 40.31 -4.04
C VAL A 106 -18.08 41.01 -4.89
N VAL A 107 -17.97 42.33 -5.05
CA VAL A 107 -18.87 43.14 -5.89
C VAL A 107 -18.03 44.06 -6.79
N PRO A 108 -18.24 44.09 -8.13
CA PRO A 108 -17.36 44.80 -9.05
C PRO A 108 -17.76 46.27 -9.29
N GLY A 109 -16.77 47.17 -9.26
CA GLY A 109 -16.89 48.57 -9.69
C GLY A 109 -16.11 48.85 -10.99
N LYS A 110 -16.60 49.78 -11.83
CA LYS A 110 -15.95 50.16 -13.11
C LYS A 110 -15.17 51.47 -12.97
N ILE A 111 -13.97 51.52 -13.55
CA ILE A 111 -13.24 52.75 -13.90
C ILE A 111 -12.80 52.66 -15.37
N ALA A 112 -12.80 53.78 -16.09
CA ALA A 112 -12.57 53.83 -17.54
C ALA A 112 -11.21 54.42 -17.91
N PHE A 113 -10.58 53.90 -18.95
CA PHE A 113 -9.32 54.40 -19.50
C PHE A 113 -9.55 55.38 -20.67
N LYS A 114 -8.71 56.42 -20.75
CA LYS A 114 -8.54 57.21 -21.98
C LYS A 114 -7.58 56.48 -22.93
N THR A 115 -7.86 56.58 -24.23
CA THR A 115 -7.00 56.09 -25.32
C THR A 115 -5.98 57.18 -25.72
N ARG A 116 -5.02 57.05 -26.66
CA ARG A 116 -4.94 56.23 -27.89
C ARG A 116 -3.44 56.07 -28.33
N PRO A 117 -3.08 55.63 -29.56
CA PRO A 117 -2.50 54.30 -29.80
C PRO A 117 -1.04 54.30 -30.33
N GLU A 118 -0.39 53.12 -30.33
CA GLU A 118 0.41 52.62 -31.47
C GLU A 118 0.74 51.12 -31.29
N ALA A 119 0.92 50.39 -32.41
CA ALA A 119 1.07 48.92 -32.48
C ALA A 119 1.40 48.48 -33.92
N PRO A 120 1.76 47.20 -34.23
CA PRO A 120 2.26 46.12 -33.37
C PRO A 120 3.57 45.46 -33.90
N LEU A 121 4.23 44.60 -33.09
CA LEU A 121 4.84 43.34 -33.60
C LEU A 121 5.22 42.32 -32.49
N ALA A 122 4.44 41.22 -32.45
CA ALA A 122 4.78 39.83 -32.11
C ALA A 122 5.75 39.40 -30.97
N GLN A 123 5.21 38.47 -30.16
CA GLN A 123 5.86 37.28 -29.55
C GLN A 123 6.58 37.35 -28.18
N ALA A 124 6.71 36.15 -27.59
CA ALA A 124 7.29 35.77 -26.29
C ALA A 124 6.59 36.29 -25.01
N CYS A 125 5.80 35.43 -24.36
CA CYS A 125 5.34 35.67 -22.99
C CYS A 125 6.47 35.38 -21.99
N THR A 126 6.95 36.39 -21.28
CA THR A 126 7.88 36.24 -20.14
C THR A 126 7.20 36.70 -18.85
N LEU A 127 7.25 35.87 -17.81
CA LEU A 127 6.54 36.11 -16.56
C LEU A 127 7.25 37.19 -15.72
N MET A 128 6.79 38.44 -15.83
CA MET A 128 7.29 39.55 -15.00
C MET A 128 6.68 39.48 -13.59
N ARG A 129 7.53 39.42 -12.57
CA ARG A 129 7.14 39.62 -11.16
C ARG A 129 7.09 41.12 -10.87
N THR A 130 5.96 41.62 -10.36
CA THR A 130 5.80 42.99 -9.86
C THR A 130 5.56 42.93 -8.35
N PRO A 131 6.26 43.73 -7.51
CA PRO A 131 6.03 43.74 -6.07
C PRO A 131 4.69 44.42 -5.73
N VAL A 132 4.01 43.89 -4.72
CA VAL A 132 2.87 44.57 -4.08
C VAL A 132 3.43 45.55 -3.03
N GLN A 133 2.98 46.80 -3.09
CA GLN A 133 3.38 47.85 -2.15
C GLN A 133 2.53 47.79 -0.88
N GLU A 134 3.06 48.35 0.21
CA GLU A 134 2.61 48.16 1.60
C GLU A 134 1.10 48.31 1.83
N GLY A 135 0.48 47.29 2.43
CA GLY A 135 -0.91 47.34 2.87
C GLY A 135 -1.05 48.01 4.22
N VAL A 136 -1.61 49.23 4.25
CA VAL A 136 -1.88 49.95 5.50
C VAL A 136 -3.10 49.35 6.21
N VAL A 137 -2.89 48.82 7.42
CA VAL A 137 -3.98 48.39 8.31
C VAL A 137 -4.55 49.61 9.03
N LEU A 138 -5.84 49.89 8.84
CA LEU A 138 -6.59 50.84 9.65
C LEU A 138 -7.69 50.09 10.40
N ALA A 139 -7.61 50.12 11.74
CA ALA A 139 -8.66 49.58 12.61
C ALA A 139 -9.67 50.67 12.96
N PHE A 140 -10.95 50.38 12.82
CA PHE A 140 -12.05 51.20 13.34
C PHE A 140 -13.19 50.29 13.83
N HIS A 141 -13.75 50.63 15.00
CA HIS A 141 -14.92 49.93 15.53
C HIS A 141 -16.18 50.30 14.72
N MET A 142 -17.00 49.29 14.45
CA MET A 142 -18.35 49.45 13.91
C MET A 142 -19.27 48.52 14.69
N GLU A 143 -20.08 49.10 15.58
CA GLU A 143 -21.23 48.40 16.17
C GLU A 143 -22.41 48.48 15.19
N HIS A 144 -23.24 47.44 15.16
CA HIS A 144 -24.55 47.48 14.52
C HIS A 144 -25.55 46.70 15.39
N PRO A 145 -26.79 47.18 15.58
CA PRO A 145 -27.70 46.66 16.60
C PRO A 145 -28.44 45.38 16.17
N ASP A 146 -29.30 44.91 17.07
CA ASP A 146 -30.34 43.90 16.89
C ASP A 146 -29.94 42.41 16.88
N ARG A 147 -29.53 41.90 18.06
CA ARG A 147 -30.29 40.85 18.77
C ARG A 147 -29.84 40.63 20.23
N MET A 148 -30.71 39.97 21.01
CA MET A 148 -30.62 39.89 22.47
C MET A 148 -29.78 38.71 22.98
N SER A 149 -29.22 38.89 24.17
CA SER A 149 -28.45 37.89 24.92
C SER A 149 -29.32 36.83 25.60
N VAL A 150 -28.80 35.60 25.70
CA VAL A 150 -29.21 34.58 26.69
C VAL A 150 -27.95 34.11 27.41
N GLN A 151 -28.03 33.90 28.73
CA GLN A 151 -26.87 33.60 29.57
C GLN A 151 -26.49 32.11 29.56
N VAL A 152 -25.21 31.85 29.85
CA VAL A 152 -24.70 30.51 30.21
C VAL A 152 -24.79 30.40 31.73
N ASP A 153 -25.85 29.75 32.24
CA ASP A 153 -25.91 29.07 33.54
C ASP A 153 -27.31 28.47 33.75
N ASP A 154 -27.56 27.27 33.20
CA ASP A 154 -28.61 26.36 33.70
C ASP A 154 -28.42 24.93 33.14
N PHE A 155 -28.10 23.96 34.00
CA PHE A 155 -27.97 22.53 33.67
C PHE A 155 -29.21 21.75 34.11
N PRO A 156 -29.97 21.12 33.20
CA PRO A 156 -30.95 20.09 33.56
C PRO A 156 -30.27 18.74 33.79
N ALA A 157 -30.65 18.04 34.86
CA ALA A 157 -30.01 16.79 35.27
C ALA A 157 -30.44 15.54 34.47
N THR A 158 -29.63 14.49 34.59
CA THR A 158 -29.82 13.16 34.00
C THR A 158 -31.06 12.40 34.51
N ARG A 159 -31.61 11.51 33.66
CA ARG A 159 -32.32 10.26 34.05
C ARG A 159 -32.56 9.35 32.84
N GLY A 160 -32.19 8.06 32.95
CA GLY A 160 -32.25 7.11 31.82
C GLY A 160 -31.85 5.65 32.10
N ASN A 161 -31.89 5.22 33.36
CA ASN A 161 -31.78 3.84 33.89
C ASN A 161 -30.93 2.77 33.15
N ILE A 162 -29.84 2.35 33.81
CA ILE A 162 -29.21 1.02 33.66
C ILE A 162 -29.71 0.13 34.81
N PRO A 163 -30.10 -1.15 34.60
CA PRO A 163 -30.45 -2.07 35.68
C PRO A 163 -29.25 -2.90 36.17
N ASN A 164 -29.00 -2.89 37.49
CA ASN A 164 -28.16 -3.80 38.30
C ASN A 164 -26.65 -3.84 37.95
N HIS A 165 -25.72 -3.39 38.80
CA HIS A 165 -25.35 -3.89 40.15
C HIS A 165 -24.80 -5.34 40.14
N CYS A 166 -23.67 -5.67 40.78
CA CYS A 166 -22.95 -4.95 41.85
C CYS A 166 -21.44 -4.75 41.58
N ASN A 167 -20.90 -3.62 42.02
CA ASN A 167 -19.47 -3.46 42.32
C ASN A 167 -19.27 -3.53 43.84
N ASN A 168 -18.07 -3.93 44.28
CA ASN A 168 -17.26 -3.12 45.20
C ASN A 168 -15.84 -3.70 45.35
N MET A 169 -14.86 -2.82 45.46
CA MET A 169 -13.45 -3.14 45.66
C MET A 169 -12.89 -2.27 46.80
N SER A 170 -11.93 -2.83 47.53
CA SER A 170 -11.03 -2.16 48.48
C SER A 170 -11.63 -1.32 49.62
N SER A 171 -11.38 -1.76 50.84
CA SER A 171 -10.99 -0.87 51.94
C SER A 171 -9.84 -1.53 52.72
N HIS A 172 -8.88 -0.73 53.15
CA HIS A 172 -7.86 -1.11 54.13
C HIS A 172 -8.24 -0.47 55.46
N ASP A 173 -8.10 -1.20 56.57
CA ASP A 173 -7.90 -0.56 57.87
C ASP A 173 -7.07 -1.45 58.82
N ASN A 174 -6.66 -0.89 59.96
CA ASN A 174 -5.57 -1.40 60.78
C ASN A 174 -5.98 -2.18 62.05
N ASN A 175 -4.98 -2.92 62.54
CA ASN A 175 -4.56 -2.99 63.96
C ASN A 175 -4.90 -4.23 64.83
N GLN A 176 -3.83 -4.90 65.28
CA GLN A 176 -3.60 -5.57 66.58
C GLN A 176 -4.54 -6.65 67.16
N SER A 177 -4.06 -7.90 67.19
CA SER A 177 -3.90 -8.76 68.40
C SER A 177 -3.43 -10.18 68.01
N SER A 178 -2.77 -11.02 68.84
CA SER A 178 -1.68 -10.83 69.83
C SER A 178 -1.23 -12.21 70.36
N ALA A 179 0.09 -12.51 70.38
CA ALA A 179 0.72 -13.78 70.84
C ALA A 179 0.32 -15.06 70.06
N GLY A 180 1.11 -16.14 69.97
CA GLY A 180 2.50 -16.48 70.38
C GLY A 180 2.76 -17.97 70.05
N GLY A 181 3.96 -18.56 69.99
CA GLY A 181 5.35 -18.09 70.18
C GLY A 181 6.35 -19.27 69.99
N ALA A 182 7.60 -19.12 70.44
CA ALA A 182 8.63 -20.19 70.62
C ALA A 182 9.25 -20.92 69.39
N SER A 183 10.36 -20.34 68.88
CA SER A 183 11.75 -20.88 68.77
C SER A 183 12.10 -22.32 68.25
N PRO A 184 13.34 -22.55 67.72
CA PRO A 184 13.65 -23.68 66.83
C PRO A 184 14.73 -24.70 67.32
N SER A 185 14.83 -25.82 66.58
CA SER A 185 15.90 -26.86 66.58
C SER A 185 15.66 -27.79 65.37
N ASP A 186 16.62 -28.39 64.65
CA ASP A 186 18.08 -28.37 64.79
C ASP A 186 18.84 -28.76 63.48
N VAL A 187 20.18 -28.70 63.55
CA VAL A 187 21.28 -29.11 62.64
C VAL A 187 21.17 -30.56 62.06
N ASP A 188 21.90 -31.06 61.03
CA ASP A 188 23.08 -30.59 60.24
C ASP A 188 23.22 -31.29 58.85
N ALA A 189 24.22 -30.86 58.06
CA ALA A 189 25.15 -31.59 57.14
C ALA A 189 24.79 -32.96 56.49
N SER A 190 25.28 -33.31 55.28
CA SER A 190 25.98 -32.57 54.20
C SER A 190 26.20 -33.47 52.95
N ARG A 191 26.70 -32.89 51.84
CA ARG A 191 27.28 -33.53 50.63
C ARG A 191 26.35 -34.31 49.69
N GLY A 192 26.40 -34.00 48.39
CA GLY A 192 25.86 -34.88 47.32
C GLY A 192 25.64 -34.17 45.98
N GLN A 193 26.40 -34.57 44.96
CA GLN A 193 26.46 -34.04 43.58
C GLN A 193 25.10 -33.87 42.84
N PHE A 194 25.10 -33.00 41.82
CA PHE A 194 24.01 -32.82 40.85
C PHE A 194 23.51 -34.15 40.26
N PRO A 195 22.20 -34.25 39.96
CA PRO A 195 21.84 -34.28 38.53
C PRO A 195 20.58 -33.49 38.12
N VAL A 196 20.65 -32.95 36.91
CA VAL A 196 19.58 -32.55 35.97
C VAL A 196 18.12 -32.78 36.41
N SER A 197 17.40 -31.71 36.75
CA SER A 197 15.97 -31.77 37.07
C SER A 197 15.08 -31.78 35.82
N ARG A 198 14.26 -32.83 35.67
CA ARG A 198 13.22 -32.96 34.63
C ARG A 198 12.18 -31.82 34.69
N ALA A 199 11.58 -31.51 33.54
CA ALA A 199 10.42 -30.63 33.44
C ALA A 199 9.23 -31.13 34.27
N MET A 200 8.54 -30.20 34.94
CA MET A 200 7.44 -30.48 35.86
C MET A 200 6.10 -30.53 35.10
N ILE A 201 5.61 -31.73 34.80
CA ILE A 201 4.34 -31.92 34.08
C ILE A 201 3.16 -31.53 34.99
N TRP A 202 2.52 -30.39 34.69
CA TRP A 202 1.28 -29.99 35.34
C TRP A 202 0.11 -30.88 34.87
N ARG A 203 -0.27 -31.86 35.71
CA ARG A 203 -1.51 -32.62 35.55
C ARG A 203 -2.71 -31.75 35.93
N ASN A 204 -3.22 -30.98 34.96
CA ASN A 204 -4.39 -30.14 35.18
C ASN A 204 -5.66 -31.01 35.26
N SER A 205 -6.26 -31.11 36.45
CA SER A 205 -7.46 -31.92 36.68
C SER A 205 -8.69 -31.24 36.09
N ARG A 206 -9.27 -31.83 35.03
CA ARG A 206 -10.54 -31.34 34.47
C ARG A 206 -11.65 -31.41 35.53
N LYS A 207 -12.16 -30.24 35.91
CA LYS A 207 -13.55 -30.08 36.36
C LYS A 207 -14.31 -29.46 35.21
N ASP A 208 -15.49 -29.98 34.93
CA ASP A 208 -16.29 -29.58 33.77
C ASP A 208 -16.95 -28.21 33.97
N TRP A 209 -16.19 -27.16 33.69
CA TRP A 209 -16.74 -25.83 33.45
C TRP A 209 -17.42 -25.82 32.08
N ASN A 210 -18.68 -26.24 32.08
CA ASN A 210 -19.73 -26.01 31.07
C ASN A 210 -19.19 -25.47 29.73
N GLN A 211 -18.64 -26.35 28.89
CA GLN A 211 -18.20 -25.96 27.55
C GLN A 211 -19.41 -25.39 26.80
N PRO A 212 -19.36 -24.16 26.26
CA PRO A 212 -20.43 -23.69 25.40
C PRO A 212 -20.54 -24.66 24.23
N MET A 213 -21.75 -25.18 23.97
CA MET A 213 -22.01 -26.05 22.82
C MET A 213 -21.46 -25.36 21.57
N ALA A 214 -20.71 -26.10 20.74
CA ALA A 214 -20.09 -25.54 19.54
C ALA A 214 -21.16 -24.81 18.70
N ARG A 215 -21.02 -23.48 18.61
CA ARG A 215 -21.89 -22.66 17.76
C ARG A 215 -21.57 -23.06 16.33
N ASN A 216 -22.56 -23.57 15.61
CA ASN A 216 -22.45 -23.76 14.17
C ASN A 216 -22.11 -22.41 13.54
N ILE A 217 -20.88 -22.24 13.06
CA ILE A 217 -20.42 -20.98 12.47
C ILE A 217 -20.91 -20.92 11.02
N ASN A 218 -21.60 -19.83 10.68
CA ASN A 218 -22.11 -19.59 9.33
C ASN A 218 -21.10 -18.73 8.55
N ILE A 219 -20.48 -19.30 7.52
CA ILE A 219 -19.40 -18.69 6.75
C ILE A 219 -19.86 -18.46 5.30
N THR A 220 -20.05 -17.21 4.91
CA THR A 220 -20.44 -16.83 3.55
C THR A 220 -19.21 -16.51 2.71
N VAL A 221 -19.16 -16.95 1.45
CA VAL A 221 -18.05 -16.68 0.52
C VAL A 221 -18.61 -16.03 -0.75
N ILE A 222 -18.29 -14.77 -0.98
CA ILE A 222 -18.74 -13.98 -2.14
C ILE A 222 -17.64 -14.00 -3.21
N GLY A 223 -18.00 -14.39 -4.43
CA GLY A 223 -17.04 -14.73 -5.49
C GLY A 223 -16.55 -16.19 -5.43
N ALA A 224 -17.36 -17.08 -4.85
CA ALA A 224 -16.99 -18.47 -4.56
C ALA A 224 -16.55 -19.29 -5.79
N GLY A 225 -16.94 -18.89 -7.01
CA GLY A 225 -16.46 -19.48 -8.25
C GLY A 225 -14.97 -19.26 -8.52
N SER A 226 -14.26 -18.49 -7.69
CA SER A 226 -12.80 -18.41 -7.62
C SER A 226 -12.21 -19.74 -7.12
N ALA A 227 -12.21 -20.77 -7.99
CA ALA A 227 -12.02 -22.16 -7.60
C ALA A 227 -10.73 -22.42 -6.82
N THR A 228 -9.59 -21.82 -7.20
CA THR A 228 -8.31 -21.96 -6.48
C THR A 228 -8.38 -21.42 -5.05
N PHE A 229 -9.03 -20.27 -4.84
CA PHE A 229 -9.17 -19.64 -3.52
C PHE A 229 -10.14 -20.44 -2.65
N SER A 230 -11.34 -20.72 -3.17
CA SER A 230 -12.37 -21.49 -2.46
C SER A 230 -11.92 -22.91 -2.13
N LEU A 231 -11.07 -23.53 -2.95
CA LEU A 231 -10.41 -24.81 -2.64
C LEU A 231 -9.49 -24.73 -1.43
N GLY A 232 -8.66 -23.69 -1.33
CA GLY A 232 -7.80 -23.46 -0.17
C GLY A 232 -8.63 -23.29 1.09
N LEU A 233 -9.63 -22.42 1.03
CA LEU A 233 -10.57 -22.15 2.11
C LEU A 233 -11.31 -23.42 2.58
N VAL A 234 -11.91 -24.18 1.67
CA VAL A 234 -12.62 -25.44 1.98
C VAL A 234 -11.68 -26.43 2.64
N LYS A 235 -10.49 -26.63 2.08
CA LYS A 235 -9.50 -27.55 2.64
C LYS A 235 -9.13 -27.17 4.08
N ASP A 236 -8.89 -25.89 4.33
CA ASP A 236 -8.44 -25.42 5.64
C ASP A 236 -9.58 -25.47 6.66
N LEU A 237 -10.83 -25.24 6.25
CA LEU A 237 -12.01 -25.50 7.07
C LEU A 237 -12.14 -26.99 7.42
N CYS A 238 -12.07 -27.89 6.43
CA CYS A 238 -12.16 -29.34 6.66
C CYS A 238 -11.07 -29.87 7.62
N LEU A 239 -9.89 -29.23 7.62
CA LEU A 239 -8.74 -29.60 8.44
C LEU A 239 -8.70 -28.86 9.79
N THR A 240 -9.71 -28.04 10.14
CA THR A 240 -9.74 -27.24 11.39
C THR A 240 -10.81 -27.76 12.35
N GLU A 241 -10.36 -28.60 13.29
CA GLU A 241 -11.18 -29.32 14.28
C GLU A 241 -12.24 -28.46 14.99
N ASN A 242 -11.86 -27.24 15.38
CA ASN A 242 -12.70 -26.30 16.12
C ASN A 242 -13.85 -25.69 15.29
N LEU A 243 -13.83 -25.87 13.96
CA LEU A 243 -14.83 -25.37 13.02
C LEU A 243 -15.72 -26.50 12.47
N LYS A 244 -15.68 -27.70 13.06
CA LYS A 244 -16.67 -28.75 12.77
C LYS A 244 -18.11 -28.29 13.10
N GLY A 245 -19.06 -28.77 12.32
CA GLY A 245 -20.46 -28.35 12.36
C GLY A 245 -20.74 -27.04 11.61
N SER A 246 -19.71 -26.31 11.15
CA SER A 246 -19.90 -25.05 10.41
C SER A 246 -20.68 -25.23 9.10
N HIS A 247 -21.34 -24.16 8.68
CA HIS A 247 -22.15 -24.11 7.48
C HIS A 247 -21.59 -23.06 6.51
N VAL A 248 -21.23 -23.48 5.30
CA VAL A 248 -20.61 -22.63 4.29
C VAL A 248 -21.62 -22.28 3.20
N THR A 249 -21.81 -20.98 2.97
CA THR A 249 -22.72 -20.45 1.95
C THR A 249 -21.91 -19.85 0.80
N PHE A 250 -21.79 -20.58 -0.29
CA PHE A 250 -21.12 -20.09 -1.50
C PHE A 250 -22.05 -19.15 -2.28
N MET A 251 -21.52 -17.99 -2.68
CA MET A 251 -22.21 -17.03 -3.52
C MET A 251 -21.34 -16.61 -4.70
N ASP A 252 -21.90 -16.73 -5.91
CA ASP A 252 -21.32 -16.25 -7.15
C ASP A 252 -22.45 -15.94 -8.14
N ILE A 253 -22.19 -15.12 -9.16
CA ILE A 253 -23.13 -14.87 -10.27
C ILE A 253 -23.04 -15.97 -11.34
N ASP A 254 -21.91 -16.66 -11.45
CA ASP A 254 -21.74 -17.81 -12.35
C ASP A 254 -22.25 -19.10 -11.69
N ALA A 255 -23.50 -19.45 -12.00
CA ALA A 255 -24.15 -20.64 -11.49
C ALA A 255 -23.45 -21.97 -11.87
N GLN A 256 -22.59 -22.01 -12.90
CA GLN A 256 -21.84 -23.22 -13.25
C GLN A 256 -20.56 -23.36 -12.43
N ARG A 257 -19.77 -22.28 -12.29
CA ARG A 257 -18.61 -22.25 -11.38
C ARG A 257 -19.05 -22.53 -9.94
N LEU A 258 -20.20 -21.98 -9.55
CA LEU A 258 -20.83 -22.21 -8.24
C LEU A 258 -21.24 -23.67 -8.02
N ARG A 259 -21.90 -24.31 -8.99
CA ARG A 259 -22.19 -25.76 -8.94
C ARG A 259 -20.91 -26.60 -8.80
N ASN A 260 -19.87 -26.25 -9.56
CA ASN A 260 -18.63 -27.02 -9.54
C ASN A 260 -17.94 -26.91 -8.16
N ILE A 261 -17.76 -25.71 -7.61
CA ILE A 261 -17.08 -25.56 -6.31
C ILE A 261 -17.85 -26.20 -5.16
N THR A 262 -19.19 -26.12 -5.16
CA THR A 262 -20.04 -26.73 -4.12
C THR A 262 -19.93 -28.26 -4.13
N GLY A 263 -20.11 -28.89 -5.30
CA GLY A 263 -20.00 -30.36 -5.42
C GLY A 263 -18.60 -30.89 -5.09
N LEU A 264 -17.56 -30.12 -5.41
CA LEU A 264 -16.19 -30.43 -5.00
C LEU A 264 -16.00 -30.31 -3.49
N ALA A 265 -16.55 -29.28 -2.85
CA ALA A 265 -16.43 -29.08 -1.40
C ALA A 265 -17.15 -30.18 -0.61
N GLU A 266 -18.39 -30.52 -0.99
CA GLU A 266 -19.13 -31.65 -0.41
C GLU A 266 -18.39 -32.98 -0.55
N ARG A 267 -17.73 -33.21 -1.69
CA ARG A 267 -16.93 -34.41 -1.93
C ARG A 267 -15.65 -34.42 -1.09
N TYR A 268 -14.93 -33.30 -1.05
CA TYR A 268 -13.68 -33.16 -0.32
C TYR A 268 -13.88 -33.32 1.19
N SER A 269 -14.91 -32.67 1.76
CA SER A 269 -15.27 -32.82 3.18
C SER A 269 -15.63 -34.27 3.51
N ARG A 270 -16.36 -34.96 2.62
CA ARG A 270 -16.75 -36.37 2.78
C ARG A 270 -15.56 -37.34 2.70
N GLU A 271 -14.62 -37.10 1.80
CA GLU A 271 -13.38 -37.92 1.70
C GLU A 271 -12.48 -37.78 2.94
N LEU A 272 -12.47 -36.61 3.61
CA LEU A 272 -11.76 -36.41 4.87
C LEU A 272 -12.56 -36.80 6.14
N GLY A 273 -13.86 -37.12 6.00
CA GLY A 273 -14.75 -37.30 7.15
C GLY A 273 -14.99 -36.02 7.98
N ALA A 274 -14.82 -34.85 7.37
CA ALA A 274 -15.02 -33.55 7.99
C ALA A 274 -16.50 -33.17 8.03
N ASP A 275 -16.99 -32.78 9.21
CA ASP A 275 -18.35 -32.30 9.44
C ASP A 275 -18.48 -30.82 9.06
N LEU A 276 -18.80 -30.59 7.79
CA LEU A 276 -19.16 -29.29 7.23
C LEU A 276 -20.40 -29.43 6.36
N ARG A 277 -21.24 -28.40 6.37
CA ARG A 277 -22.42 -28.28 5.51
C ARG A 277 -22.19 -27.21 4.46
N PHE A 278 -22.75 -27.41 3.27
CA PHE A 278 -22.59 -26.50 2.14
C PHE A 278 -23.96 -26.11 1.57
N THR A 279 -24.08 -24.85 1.18
CA THR A 279 -25.19 -24.34 0.36
C THR A 279 -24.66 -23.37 -0.67
N GLN A 280 -25.43 -23.13 -1.72
CA GLN A 280 -25.07 -22.19 -2.77
C GLN A 280 -26.26 -21.32 -3.20
N THR A 281 -25.97 -20.06 -3.55
CA THR A 281 -26.97 -19.11 -4.06
C THR A 281 -26.34 -18.10 -5.03
N THR A 282 -27.14 -17.58 -5.96
CA THR A 282 -26.77 -16.43 -6.81
C THR A 282 -27.28 -15.10 -6.25
N ASP A 283 -28.01 -15.12 -5.13
CA ASP A 283 -28.52 -13.95 -4.43
C ASP A 283 -27.58 -13.58 -3.25
N ARG A 284 -27.03 -12.36 -3.29
CA ARG A 284 -26.10 -11.83 -2.28
C ARG A 284 -26.75 -11.63 -0.92
N GLN A 285 -28.01 -11.18 -0.86
CA GLN A 285 -28.71 -10.90 0.40
C GLN A 285 -29.14 -12.20 1.08
N ALA A 286 -29.60 -13.17 0.29
CA ALA A 286 -29.85 -14.53 0.77
C ALA A 286 -28.56 -15.16 1.34
N ALA A 287 -27.42 -14.95 0.68
CA ALA A 287 -26.13 -15.48 1.13
C ALA A 287 -25.69 -14.91 2.51
N LEU A 288 -25.97 -13.63 2.77
CA LEU A 288 -25.58 -12.93 4.00
C LEU A 288 -26.50 -13.23 5.19
N THR A 289 -27.67 -13.82 4.96
CA THR A 289 -28.70 -14.02 5.99
C THR A 289 -28.22 -15.00 7.08
N GLY A 290 -27.95 -14.47 8.28
CA GLY A 290 -27.49 -15.25 9.43
C GLY A 290 -26.00 -15.62 9.42
N ALA A 291 -25.18 -15.00 8.56
CA ALA A 291 -23.74 -15.20 8.55
C ALA A 291 -23.07 -14.69 9.85
N ASP A 292 -22.06 -15.42 10.34
CA ASP A 292 -21.11 -14.96 11.37
C ASP A 292 -19.84 -14.38 10.74
N PHE A 293 -19.47 -14.87 9.54
CA PHE A 293 -18.31 -14.42 8.77
C PHE A 293 -18.65 -14.32 7.28
N VAL A 294 -18.07 -13.33 6.60
CA VAL A 294 -18.22 -13.12 5.17
C VAL A 294 -16.84 -12.93 4.56
N ILE A 295 -16.44 -13.79 3.63
CA ILE A 295 -15.19 -13.66 2.88
C ILE A 295 -15.53 -13.13 1.49
N ASN A 296 -15.01 -11.96 1.11
CA ASN A 296 -15.19 -11.40 -0.23
C ASN A 296 -13.92 -11.61 -1.07
N THR A 297 -14.02 -12.44 -2.11
CA THR A 297 -12.98 -12.70 -3.10
C THR A 297 -13.42 -12.35 -4.53
N ALA A 298 -14.52 -11.61 -4.70
CA ALA A 298 -15.06 -11.28 -6.01
C ALA A 298 -14.24 -10.24 -6.78
N ASP A 299 -14.19 -10.40 -8.11
CA ASP A 299 -13.73 -9.43 -9.10
C ASP A 299 -14.87 -9.29 -10.12
N VAL A 300 -15.43 -8.09 -10.27
CA VAL A 300 -16.71 -7.86 -10.98
C VAL A 300 -16.55 -7.99 -12.51
N LYS A 301 -15.36 -7.74 -13.04
CA LYS A 301 -15.12 -7.70 -14.50
C LYS A 301 -14.05 -8.70 -14.97
N GLY A 302 -13.19 -9.17 -14.07
CA GLY A 302 -12.29 -10.29 -14.32
C GLY A 302 -11.10 -10.00 -15.23
N HIS A 303 -10.21 -10.97 -15.33
CA HIS A 303 -8.93 -10.82 -16.04
C HIS A 303 -9.06 -10.45 -17.54
N HIS A 304 -10.16 -10.82 -18.21
CA HIS A 304 -10.40 -10.45 -19.61
C HIS A 304 -10.72 -8.96 -19.80
N HIS A 305 -11.39 -8.32 -18.83
CA HIS A 305 -11.60 -6.89 -18.84
C HIS A 305 -10.31 -6.15 -18.47
N ALA A 306 -9.65 -6.57 -17.40
CA ALA A 306 -8.36 -6.00 -16.99
C ALA A 306 -7.27 -6.13 -18.08
N ARG A 307 -7.31 -7.20 -18.89
CA ARG A 307 -6.47 -7.35 -20.09
C ARG A 307 -6.82 -6.30 -21.16
N ARG A 308 -8.10 -6.19 -21.56
CA ARG A 308 -8.53 -5.19 -22.57
C ARG A 308 -8.18 -3.76 -22.17
N VAL A 309 -8.31 -3.42 -20.88
CA VAL A 309 -7.93 -2.09 -20.37
C VAL A 309 -6.42 -1.85 -20.51
N ARG A 310 -5.56 -2.82 -20.18
CA ARG A 310 -4.10 -2.70 -20.40
C ARG A 310 -3.73 -2.61 -21.88
N GLU A 311 -4.29 -3.47 -22.73
CA GLU A 311 -4.03 -3.42 -24.19
C GLU A 311 -4.41 -2.05 -24.78
N LEU A 312 -5.46 -1.41 -24.23
CA LEU A 312 -5.90 -0.08 -24.60
C LEU A 312 -4.97 1.03 -24.06
N THR A 313 -4.54 0.96 -22.80
CA THR A 313 -3.62 1.96 -22.20
C THR A 313 -2.23 1.90 -22.85
N GLU A 314 -1.74 0.70 -23.15
CA GLU A 314 -0.49 0.44 -23.87
C GLU A 314 -0.52 1.02 -25.29
N SER A 315 -1.65 0.92 -25.98
CA SER A 315 -1.84 1.54 -27.31
C SER A 315 -1.75 3.07 -27.31
N LEU A 316 -1.89 3.69 -26.13
CA LEU A 316 -1.77 5.14 -25.89
C LEU A 316 -0.44 5.53 -25.21
N GLY A 317 0.54 4.61 -25.19
CA GLY A 317 1.90 4.84 -24.69
C GLY A 317 2.14 4.51 -23.21
N TYR A 318 1.14 3.97 -22.50
CA TYR A 318 1.24 3.68 -21.07
C TYR A 318 1.55 2.20 -20.81
N TYR A 319 2.82 1.79 -20.99
CA TYR A 319 3.26 0.41 -20.74
C TYR A 319 2.80 -0.12 -19.37
N TYR A 320 2.06 -1.24 -19.39
CA TYR A 320 1.55 -1.96 -18.23
C TYR A 320 0.78 -1.17 -17.17
N TYR A 321 0.21 -0.01 -17.52
CA TYR A 321 -0.55 0.86 -16.62
C TYR A 321 -2.06 0.59 -16.66
N THR A 322 -2.73 0.83 -15.53
CA THR A 322 -4.19 0.94 -15.43
C THR A 322 -4.49 2.12 -14.50
N PRO A 323 -5.27 3.15 -14.90
CA PRO A 323 -5.64 4.24 -13.99
C PRO A 323 -6.48 3.71 -12.83
N SER A 324 -6.12 4.08 -11.60
CA SER A 324 -6.49 3.31 -10.40
C SER A 324 -8.01 3.26 -10.17
N ALA A 325 -8.65 4.42 -10.02
CA ALA A 325 -10.09 4.52 -9.78
C ALA A 325 -10.97 4.12 -10.97
N LEU A 326 -10.46 4.17 -12.20
CA LEU A 326 -11.15 3.63 -13.38
C LEU A 326 -11.10 2.10 -13.43
N GLY A 327 -9.96 1.50 -13.08
CA GLY A 327 -9.80 0.06 -12.97
C GLY A 327 -10.56 -0.55 -11.78
N HIS A 328 -10.76 0.22 -10.72
CA HIS A 328 -11.33 -0.27 -9.46
C HIS A 328 -12.80 0.10 -9.20
N PHE A 329 -13.39 1.05 -9.94
CA PHE A 329 -14.79 1.51 -9.82
C PHE A 329 -15.81 0.39 -9.50
N TYR A 330 -15.80 -0.69 -10.28
CA TYR A 330 -16.75 -1.79 -10.13
C TYR A 330 -16.56 -2.58 -8.83
N ASN A 331 -15.30 -2.77 -8.40
CA ASN A 331 -14.99 -3.47 -7.17
C ASN A 331 -15.25 -2.58 -5.96
N PHE A 332 -14.95 -1.27 -6.03
CA PHE A 332 -15.37 -0.28 -5.01
C PHE A 332 -16.88 -0.30 -4.77
N ARG A 333 -17.67 -0.29 -5.84
CA ARG A 333 -19.14 -0.41 -5.76
C ARG A 333 -19.55 -1.71 -5.06
N LEU A 334 -19.03 -2.86 -5.50
CA LEU A 334 -19.40 -4.15 -4.90
C LEU A 334 -18.98 -4.25 -3.43
N MET A 335 -17.77 -3.79 -3.07
CA MET A 335 -17.27 -3.76 -1.69
C MET A 335 -18.19 -2.94 -0.78
N LEU A 336 -18.49 -1.70 -1.17
CA LEU A 336 -19.35 -0.81 -0.39
C LEU A 336 -20.80 -1.31 -0.30
N ASP A 337 -21.32 -1.91 -1.37
CA ASP A 337 -22.64 -2.56 -1.36
C ASP A 337 -22.67 -3.82 -0.46
N ILE A 338 -21.58 -4.60 -0.38
CA ILE A 338 -21.44 -5.75 0.54
C ILE A 338 -21.41 -5.26 1.99
N ALA A 339 -20.59 -4.26 2.32
CA ALA A 339 -20.47 -3.75 3.68
C ALA A 339 -21.81 -3.18 4.20
N ARG A 340 -22.55 -2.46 3.35
CA ARG A 340 -23.91 -1.97 3.65
C ARG A 340 -24.94 -3.08 3.79
N ASP A 341 -24.84 -4.14 2.99
CA ASP A 341 -25.71 -5.31 3.15
C ASP A 341 -25.40 -6.07 4.45
N ILE A 342 -24.13 -6.16 4.86
CA ILE A 342 -23.73 -6.75 6.15
C ILE A 342 -24.28 -5.93 7.32
N GLU A 343 -24.04 -4.61 7.34
CA GLU A 343 -24.55 -3.68 8.35
C GLU A 343 -26.09 -3.75 8.52
N ARG A 344 -26.81 -4.14 7.47
CA ARG A 344 -28.28 -4.28 7.44
C ARG A 344 -28.80 -5.69 7.74
N ILE A 345 -28.11 -6.75 7.31
CA ILE A 345 -28.61 -8.15 7.33
C ILE A 345 -27.95 -8.96 8.45
N CYS A 346 -26.67 -8.75 8.70
CA CYS A 346 -25.85 -9.50 9.65
C CYS A 346 -24.80 -8.58 10.31
N PRO A 347 -25.21 -7.51 11.02
CA PRO A 347 -24.29 -6.49 11.55
C PRO A 347 -23.25 -7.02 12.54
N ASP A 348 -23.48 -8.22 13.10
CA ASP A 348 -22.50 -8.88 13.96
C ASP A 348 -21.37 -9.60 13.20
N ALA A 349 -21.50 -9.81 11.89
CA ALA A 349 -20.56 -10.58 11.09
C ALA A 349 -19.24 -9.84 10.81
N TRP A 350 -18.16 -10.60 10.69
CA TRP A 350 -16.88 -10.09 10.20
C TRP A 350 -16.77 -10.19 8.68
N LEU A 351 -16.50 -9.07 8.01
CA LEU A 351 -16.09 -9.03 6.61
C LEU A 351 -14.58 -9.21 6.49
N ILE A 352 -14.16 -10.27 5.79
CA ILE A 352 -12.78 -10.57 5.45
C ILE A 352 -12.59 -10.27 3.96
N GLN A 353 -12.05 -9.09 3.66
CA GLN A 353 -11.84 -8.60 2.31
C GLN A 353 -10.55 -9.19 1.72
N SER A 354 -10.68 -10.06 0.71
CA SER A 354 -9.56 -10.69 -0.02
C SER A 354 -9.51 -10.32 -1.51
N GLY A 355 -10.62 -9.85 -2.07
CA GLY A 355 -10.67 -9.27 -3.43
C GLY A 355 -10.00 -7.90 -3.49
N ASN A 356 -9.33 -7.59 -4.60
CA ASN A 356 -8.58 -6.34 -4.78
C ASN A 356 -9.44 -5.19 -5.36
N PRO A 357 -9.09 -3.91 -5.06
CA PRO A 357 -7.96 -3.45 -4.25
C PRO A 357 -8.21 -3.59 -2.73
N VAL A 358 -7.27 -4.19 -1.99
CA VAL A 358 -7.46 -4.40 -0.54
C VAL A 358 -7.27 -3.11 0.26
N PHE A 359 -6.23 -2.31 0.00
CA PHE A 359 -5.99 -1.03 0.70
C PHE A 359 -7.17 -0.07 0.57
N ASP A 360 -7.45 0.34 -0.67
CA ASP A 360 -8.45 1.30 -1.06
C ASP A 360 -9.86 0.83 -0.67
N GLY A 361 -10.19 -0.44 -0.97
CA GLY A 361 -11.49 -1.04 -0.68
C GLY A 361 -11.77 -1.18 0.81
N THR A 362 -10.76 -1.57 1.60
CA THR A 362 -10.93 -1.68 3.07
C THR A 362 -11.06 -0.29 3.70
N THR A 363 -10.34 0.71 3.20
CA THR A 363 -10.49 2.12 3.63
C THR A 363 -11.89 2.64 3.32
N LEU A 364 -12.37 2.46 2.08
CA LEU A 364 -13.71 2.84 1.64
C LEU A 364 -14.82 2.25 2.52
N MET A 365 -14.75 0.95 2.83
CA MET A 365 -15.78 0.30 3.64
C MET A 365 -15.77 0.75 5.10
N ASN A 366 -14.60 0.93 5.72
CA ASN A 366 -14.49 1.42 7.11
C ASN A 366 -14.92 2.89 7.25
N ARG A 367 -14.69 3.74 6.24
CA ARG A 367 -15.11 5.15 6.25
C ARG A 367 -16.63 5.36 6.09
N HIS A 368 -17.34 4.37 5.54
CA HIS A 368 -18.74 4.55 5.11
C HIS A 368 -19.73 3.51 5.66
N THR A 369 -19.31 2.60 6.53
CA THR A 369 -20.17 1.63 7.24
C THR A 369 -19.59 1.29 8.61
N ASN A 370 -20.43 0.80 9.54
CA ASN A 370 -20.01 0.29 10.84
C ASN A 370 -19.73 -1.24 10.83
N ALA A 371 -19.55 -1.83 9.65
CA ALA A 371 -19.29 -3.27 9.53
C ALA A 371 -17.92 -3.65 10.12
N LYS A 372 -17.81 -4.84 10.71
CA LYS A 372 -16.56 -5.33 11.31
C LYS A 372 -15.64 -5.85 10.21
N ILE A 373 -14.70 -5.04 9.73
CA ILE A 373 -13.93 -5.33 8.50
C ILE A 373 -12.44 -5.55 8.80
N ILE A 374 -11.87 -6.59 8.18
CA ILE A 374 -10.42 -6.73 7.97
C ILE A 374 -10.13 -7.00 6.48
N GLY A 375 -9.04 -6.47 5.96
CA GLY A 375 -8.50 -6.86 4.65
C GLY A 375 -7.32 -7.82 4.80
N LEU A 376 -7.14 -8.75 3.86
CA LEU A 376 -6.04 -9.73 3.87
C LEU A 376 -5.29 -9.76 2.53
N CYS A 377 -3.96 -9.84 2.61
CA CYS A 377 -3.09 -10.21 1.50
C CYS A 377 -1.96 -11.14 1.99
N HIS A 378 -1.48 -12.00 1.09
CA HIS A 378 -0.38 -12.93 1.33
C HIS A 378 1.02 -12.35 1.06
N GLY A 379 1.12 -11.12 0.55
CA GLY A 379 2.40 -10.50 0.15
C GLY A 379 3.47 -10.54 1.25
N HIS A 380 3.07 -10.37 2.51
CA HIS A 380 3.99 -10.46 3.66
C HIS A 380 4.83 -11.75 3.70
N TYR A 381 4.40 -12.87 3.12
CA TYR A 381 5.19 -14.11 3.05
C TYR A 381 6.50 -14.01 2.26
N GLY A 382 6.81 -12.87 1.63
CA GLY A 382 8.16 -12.57 1.14
C GLY A 382 9.28 -12.79 2.17
N TYR A 383 9.04 -12.56 3.47
CA TYR A 383 10.07 -12.86 4.50
C TYR A 383 10.44 -14.35 4.55
N LEU A 384 9.54 -15.26 4.17
CA LEU A 384 9.82 -16.70 4.07
C LEU A 384 10.64 -17.05 2.83
N GLU A 385 10.49 -16.29 1.74
CA GLU A 385 11.32 -16.44 0.55
C GLU A 385 12.76 -16.00 0.85
N MET A 386 12.93 -14.87 1.57
CA MET A 386 14.22 -14.44 2.11
C MET A 386 14.83 -15.51 3.03
N ALA A 387 14.06 -16.02 4.00
CA ALA A 387 14.52 -17.04 4.94
C ALA A 387 15.06 -18.29 4.23
N ASN A 388 14.31 -18.81 3.24
CA ASN A 388 14.71 -19.98 2.46
C ASN A 388 16.02 -19.74 1.68
N VAL A 389 16.20 -18.56 1.08
CA VAL A 389 17.40 -18.22 0.29
C VAL A 389 18.62 -17.94 1.17
N LEU A 390 18.41 -17.42 2.38
CA LEU A 390 19.46 -17.20 3.39
C LEU A 390 19.78 -18.45 4.23
N GLY A 391 19.04 -19.55 4.06
CA GLY A 391 19.21 -20.79 4.84
C GLY A 391 18.77 -20.70 6.31
N LEU A 392 17.90 -19.73 6.63
CA LEU A 392 17.40 -19.47 7.98
C LEU A 392 16.17 -20.32 8.30
N ASP A 393 16.02 -20.73 9.56
CA ASP A 393 14.85 -21.50 10.02
C ASP A 393 13.64 -20.57 10.23
N PRO A 394 12.54 -20.71 9.47
CA PRO A 394 11.37 -19.85 9.62
C PRO A 394 10.73 -19.87 11.01
N SER A 395 10.93 -20.92 11.80
CA SER A 395 10.40 -21.01 13.17
C SER A 395 11.19 -20.20 14.20
N ARG A 396 12.38 -19.72 13.81
CA ARG A 396 13.32 -18.96 14.65
C ARG A 396 13.39 -17.47 14.26
N ILE A 397 12.57 -17.05 13.30
CA ILE A 397 12.49 -15.68 12.79
C ILE A 397 11.40 -14.88 13.53
N THR A 398 11.76 -13.69 14.00
CA THR A 398 10.80 -12.66 14.40
C THR A 398 10.87 -11.52 13.40
N TRP A 399 9.73 -11.08 12.88
CA TRP A 399 9.66 -10.10 11.80
C TRP A 399 8.49 -9.14 12.00
N GLU A 400 8.61 -7.93 11.45
CA GLU A 400 7.52 -6.96 11.32
C GLU A 400 7.63 -6.29 9.95
N ALA A 401 6.51 -6.15 9.22
CA ALA A 401 6.47 -5.43 7.95
C ALA A 401 5.28 -4.44 7.88
N PRO A 402 5.31 -3.33 8.63
CA PRO A 402 4.28 -2.30 8.57
C PRO A 402 4.28 -1.52 7.25
N GLY A 403 3.11 -0.98 6.89
CA GLY A 403 2.92 -0.09 5.74
C GLY A 403 1.44 0.07 5.38
N VAL A 404 1.15 0.14 4.07
CA VAL A 404 -0.20 -0.10 3.51
C VAL A 404 -0.13 -1.30 2.58
N ASN A 405 -1.26 -1.89 2.18
CA ASN A 405 -1.23 -3.10 1.36
C ASN A 405 -0.47 -2.91 0.02
N HIS A 406 0.40 -3.87 -0.28
CA HIS A 406 1.42 -3.82 -1.35
C HIS A 406 2.42 -2.64 -1.24
N ALA A 407 2.59 -2.06 -0.05
CA ALA A 407 3.63 -1.09 0.28
C ALA A 407 4.14 -1.29 1.72
N ILE A 408 4.57 -2.53 2.02
CA ILE A 408 5.05 -2.99 3.33
C ILE A 408 6.57 -3.19 3.36
N TRP A 409 7.19 -2.77 4.46
CA TRP A 409 8.65 -2.69 4.59
C TRP A 409 9.12 -3.36 5.87
N LEU A 410 10.12 -4.24 5.77
CA LEU A 410 10.57 -5.13 6.83
C LEU A 410 11.35 -4.37 7.93
N THR A 411 10.67 -3.61 8.78
CA THR A 411 11.29 -2.76 9.82
C THR A 411 12.04 -3.57 10.87
N THR A 412 11.56 -4.78 11.16
CA THR A 412 12.20 -5.74 12.07
C THR A 412 12.43 -7.06 11.34
N PHE A 413 13.67 -7.56 11.39
CA PHE A 413 14.06 -8.87 10.86
C PHE A 413 15.11 -9.48 11.79
N MET A 414 14.69 -10.45 12.61
CA MET A 414 15.52 -11.07 13.64
C MET A 414 15.55 -12.58 13.43
N HIS A 415 16.70 -13.23 13.68
CA HIS A 415 16.82 -14.69 13.78
C HIS A 415 17.49 -15.00 15.12
N ASP A 416 16.89 -15.91 15.92
CA ASP A 416 17.33 -16.21 17.30
C ASP A 416 17.40 -15.00 18.26
N GLY A 417 16.77 -13.87 17.90
CA GLY A 417 16.82 -12.63 18.67
C GLY A 417 17.99 -11.70 18.31
N GLU A 418 18.84 -12.09 17.35
CA GLU A 418 19.86 -11.21 16.74
C GLU A 418 19.33 -10.63 15.42
N ASP A 419 19.79 -9.42 15.06
CA ASP A 419 19.35 -8.74 13.83
C ASP A 419 19.89 -9.50 12.60
N ALA A 420 19.01 -9.84 11.65
CA ALA A 420 19.32 -10.71 10.53
C ALA A 420 19.66 -9.94 9.23
N TYR A 421 19.57 -8.61 9.22
CA TYR A 421 20.05 -7.79 8.09
C TYR A 421 21.54 -8.01 7.74
N PRO A 422 22.48 -8.13 8.71
CA PRO A 422 23.87 -8.48 8.43
C PRO A 422 24.08 -9.82 7.73
N ILE A 423 23.15 -10.78 7.89
CA ILE A 423 23.18 -12.07 7.16
C ILE A 423 22.76 -11.86 5.70
N LEU A 424 21.74 -11.02 5.48
CA LEU A 424 21.31 -10.60 4.15
C LEU A 424 22.40 -9.81 3.42
N ASP A 425 23.03 -8.82 4.07
CA ASP A 425 24.15 -8.04 3.50
C ASP A 425 25.30 -8.94 3.06
N LYS A 426 25.68 -9.90 3.92
CA LYS A 426 26.73 -10.87 3.60
C LYS A 426 26.36 -11.74 2.40
N TRP A 427 25.12 -12.23 2.32
CA TRP A 427 24.63 -12.99 1.17
C TRP A 427 24.61 -12.13 -0.11
N ILE A 428 24.25 -10.86 -0.01
CA ILE A 428 24.25 -9.90 -1.12
C ILE A 428 25.67 -9.70 -1.70
N GLU A 429 26.70 -9.71 -0.86
CA GLU A 429 28.11 -9.61 -1.28
C GLU A 429 28.66 -10.95 -1.81
N GLU A 430 28.52 -12.04 -1.05
CA GLU A 430 29.14 -13.33 -1.38
C GLU A 430 28.41 -14.12 -2.47
N HIS A 431 27.09 -13.93 -2.64
CA HIS A 431 26.24 -14.80 -3.48
C HIS A 431 25.33 -14.03 -4.45
N GLY A 432 24.90 -12.81 -4.11
CA GLY A 432 23.97 -12.00 -4.90
C GLY A 432 24.30 -11.92 -6.40
N PRO A 433 25.51 -11.52 -6.83
CA PRO A 433 25.88 -11.44 -8.25
C PRO A 433 25.67 -12.75 -9.00
N THR A 434 26.20 -13.86 -8.46
CA THR A 434 26.05 -15.20 -9.05
C THR A 434 24.59 -15.64 -9.08
N TYR A 435 23.82 -15.32 -8.05
CA TYR A 435 22.38 -15.62 -8.02
C TYR A 435 21.63 -14.86 -9.11
N TRP A 436 21.81 -13.55 -9.28
CA TRP A 436 21.08 -12.79 -10.32
C TRP A 436 21.53 -13.10 -11.75
N ASP A 437 22.73 -13.66 -11.94
CA ASP A 437 23.26 -14.05 -13.24
C ASP A 437 22.91 -15.51 -13.61
N THR A 438 22.48 -16.35 -12.65
CA THR A 438 22.18 -17.79 -12.87
C THR A 438 20.77 -18.24 -12.49
N HIS A 439 20.07 -17.53 -11.59
CA HIS A 439 18.70 -17.88 -11.18
C HIS A 439 17.71 -17.66 -12.32
N VAL A 440 16.86 -18.66 -12.53
CA VAL A 440 15.73 -18.60 -13.46
C VAL A 440 14.47 -18.77 -12.63
N ALA A 441 13.60 -17.76 -12.67
CA ALA A 441 12.36 -17.73 -11.92
C ALA A 441 11.52 -18.99 -12.20
N THR A 442 11.06 -19.62 -11.12
CA THR A 442 10.25 -20.85 -11.15
C THR A 442 8.75 -20.57 -11.26
N ARG A 443 8.34 -19.36 -10.86
CA ARG A 443 6.97 -18.81 -10.91
C ARG A 443 7.05 -17.32 -11.21
N THR A 444 5.96 -16.71 -11.67
CA THR A 444 5.95 -15.28 -12.08
C THR A 444 6.23 -14.30 -10.94
N HIS A 445 5.97 -14.68 -9.68
CA HIS A 445 6.22 -13.85 -8.48
C HIS A 445 7.55 -14.22 -7.77
N ASP A 446 8.45 -14.95 -8.43
CA ASP A 446 9.77 -15.34 -7.91
C ASP A 446 10.76 -14.16 -7.98
N ILE A 447 10.46 -13.11 -7.20
CA ILE A 447 11.15 -11.80 -7.29
C ILE A 447 11.77 -11.31 -5.98
N GLN A 448 11.42 -11.85 -4.82
CA GLN A 448 11.77 -11.24 -3.51
C GLN A 448 13.29 -11.06 -3.27
N MET A 449 14.14 -11.86 -3.91
CA MET A 449 15.60 -11.79 -3.83
C MET A 449 16.25 -11.30 -5.14
N SER A 450 15.47 -10.72 -6.07
CA SER A 450 15.96 -10.27 -7.36
C SER A 450 16.79 -8.98 -7.29
N ARG A 451 17.55 -8.70 -8.35
CA ARG A 451 18.46 -7.55 -8.46
C ARG A 451 17.78 -6.22 -8.10
N GLY A 452 16.54 -6.01 -8.56
CA GLY A 452 15.75 -4.82 -8.29
C GLY A 452 15.36 -4.67 -6.81
N VAL A 453 14.95 -5.75 -6.15
CA VAL A 453 14.55 -5.70 -4.72
C VAL A 453 15.75 -5.38 -3.83
N ILE A 454 16.92 -5.93 -4.16
CA ILE A 454 18.17 -5.64 -3.44
C ILE A 454 18.69 -4.22 -3.74
N ASP A 455 18.42 -3.68 -4.93
CA ASP A 455 18.68 -2.26 -5.24
C ASP A 455 17.76 -1.33 -4.43
N MET A 456 16.46 -1.62 -4.37
CA MET A 456 15.50 -0.92 -3.49
C MET A 456 15.95 -0.96 -2.02
N TYR A 457 16.36 -2.12 -1.51
CA TYR A 457 16.88 -2.24 -0.15
C TYR A 457 18.06 -1.28 0.10
N ARG A 458 19.02 -1.20 -0.83
CA ARG A 458 20.16 -0.29 -0.75
C ARG A 458 19.77 1.20 -0.83
N VAL A 459 18.74 1.54 -1.59
CA VAL A 459 18.22 2.92 -1.72
C VAL A 459 17.43 3.36 -0.49
N HIS A 460 16.59 2.48 0.06
CA HIS A 460 15.61 2.81 1.09
C HIS A 460 16.04 2.42 2.53
N GLY A 461 17.01 1.52 2.67
CA GLY A 461 17.55 1.04 3.95
C GLY A 461 16.75 -0.08 4.62
N LEU A 462 15.67 -0.57 4.00
CA LEU A 462 14.85 -1.71 4.45
C LEU A 462 14.41 -2.55 3.24
N MET A 463 14.18 -3.84 3.44
CA MET A 463 13.63 -4.72 2.40
C MET A 463 12.14 -4.42 2.15
N PRO A 464 11.72 -4.11 0.91
CA PRO A 464 10.32 -4.12 0.53
C PRO A 464 9.82 -5.56 0.36
N ILE A 465 8.64 -5.87 0.89
CA ILE A 465 8.17 -7.25 1.02
C ILE A 465 7.01 -7.58 0.06
N GLY A 466 7.08 -8.77 -0.52
CA GLY A 466 6.03 -9.42 -1.29
C GLY A 466 5.76 -8.74 -2.61
N ASP A 467 4.62 -8.06 -2.66
CA ASP A 467 4.17 -7.32 -3.84
C ASP A 467 4.69 -5.88 -3.88
N THR A 468 5.25 -5.36 -2.78
CA THR A 468 5.83 -4.02 -2.70
C THR A 468 6.86 -3.73 -3.80
N PRO A 469 7.81 -4.66 -4.12
CA PRO A 469 8.76 -4.46 -5.22
C PRO A 469 8.17 -4.50 -6.63
N ARG A 470 6.84 -4.69 -6.78
CA ARG A 470 6.13 -4.58 -8.07
C ARG A 470 5.64 -3.17 -8.36
N LEU A 471 5.70 -2.27 -7.37
CA LEU A 471 5.15 -0.91 -7.40
C LEU A 471 6.22 0.18 -7.13
N VAL A 472 7.22 -0.12 -6.29
CA VAL A 472 8.37 0.76 -6.00
C VAL A 472 9.16 1.06 -7.27
N GLY A 473 9.56 2.33 -7.47
CA GLY A 473 10.53 2.76 -8.48
C GLY A 473 10.14 2.50 -9.95
N TRP A 474 9.48 3.47 -10.60
CA TRP A 474 9.03 3.35 -12.00
C TRP A 474 10.13 2.98 -13.02
N TRP A 475 11.39 3.32 -12.74
CA TRP A 475 12.55 3.02 -13.59
C TRP A 475 12.91 1.52 -13.64
N TYR A 476 12.44 0.71 -12.69
CA TYR A 476 12.53 -0.75 -12.79
C TYR A 476 11.50 -1.35 -13.77
N HIS A 477 10.60 -0.53 -14.32
CA HIS A 477 9.37 -0.96 -14.98
C HIS A 477 9.10 -0.34 -16.36
N THR A 478 10.10 0.29 -16.99
CA THR A 478 9.93 1.01 -18.28
C THR A 478 9.49 0.13 -19.44
N ASP A 479 9.97 -1.11 -19.48
CA ASP A 479 9.81 -2.06 -20.58
C ASP A 479 10.15 -3.50 -20.12
N LEU A 480 9.89 -4.49 -20.96
CA LEU A 480 10.13 -5.90 -20.66
C LEU A 480 11.62 -6.26 -20.46
N ALA A 481 12.55 -5.63 -21.19
CA ALA A 481 13.97 -5.94 -21.05
C ALA A 481 14.53 -5.38 -19.73
N THR A 482 14.12 -4.16 -19.37
CA THR A 482 14.41 -3.55 -18.06
C THR A 482 13.79 -4.37 -16.92
N LYS A 483 12.51 -4.77 -17.04
CA LYS A 483 11.89 -5.67 -16.05
C LYS A 483 12.61 -7.02 -15.93
N LYS A 484 13.07 -7.62 -17.04
CA LYS A 484 13.89 -8.85 -17.02
C LYS A 484 15.27 -8.66 -16.38
N HIS A 485 15.88 -7.48 -16.47
CA HIS A 485 17.15 -7.18 -15.81
C HIS A 485 17.00 -7.10 -14.28
N TRP A 486 15.94 -6.45 -13.80
CA TRP A 486 15.71 -6.22 -12.37
C TRP A 486 14.99 -7.37 -11.66
N PHE A 487 14.03 -8.03 -12.33
CA PHE A 487 13.17 -9.09 -11.77
C PHE A 487 13.39 -10.47 -12.39
N GLY A 488 14.48 -10.64 -13.15
CA GLY A 488 14.97 -11.93 -13.61
C GLY A 488 14.26 -12.52 -14.85
N GLN A 489 14.86 -13.57 -15.39
CA GLN A 489 14.32 -14.37 -16.47
C GLN A 489 13.44 -15.50 -15.91
N PRO A 490 12.44 -16.01 -16.66
CA PRO A 490 12.10 -15.64 -18.04
C PRO A 490 11.06 -14.50 -18.13
N TRP A 491 10.44 -14.06 -17.03
CA TRP A 491 9.24 -13.20 -17.11
C TRP A 491 9.46 -11.70 -16.89
N GLY A 492 10.50 -11.28 -16.16
CA GLY A 492 10.58 -9.91 -15.65
C GLY A 492 9.58 -9.63 -14.53
N GLY A 493 9.40 -10.58 -13.62
CA GLY A 493 8.39 -10.52 -12.55
C GLY A 493 6.95 -10.75 -13.06
N PRO A 494 5.94 -10.45 -12.22
CA PRO A 494 4.55 -10.85 -12.47
C PRO A 494 3.74 -9.89 -13.34
N ASP A 495 4.21 -8.66 -13.51
CA ASP A 495 3.54 -7.59 -14.24
C ASP A 495 4.24 -7.31 -15.57
N THR A 496 4.12 -8.27 -16.48
CA THR A 496 4.53 -8.19 -17.88
C THR A 496 3.51 -8.85 -18.81
N GLU A 497 3.61 -8.52 -20.09
CA GLU A 497 2.82 -9.06 -21.20
C GLU A 497 3.02 -10.58 -21.37
N ILE A 498 4.15 -11.14 -20.91
CA ILE A 498 4.43 -12.59 -20.93
C ILE A 498 4.10 -13.30 -19.60
N ALA A 499 4.08 -12.59 -18.47
CA ALA A 499 3.77 -13.20 -17.17
C ALA A 499 2.28 -13.46 -16.95
N ARG A 500 1.41 -12.47 -17.21
CA ARG A 500 -0.01 -12.60 -16.88
C ARG A 500 -0.81 -13.56 -17.76
N PRO A 501 -0.47 -13.85 -19.03
CA PRO A 501 -1.07 -14.98 -19.74
C PRO A 501 -0.85 -16.33 -19.04
N VAL A 502 0.33 -16.57 -18.46
CA VAL A 502 0.63 -17.80 -17.70
C VAL A 502 -0.20 -17.87 -16.42
N HIS A 503 -0.36 -16.76 -15.70
CA HIS A 503 -1.25 -16.71 -14.53
C HIS A 503 -2.71 -17.07 -14.90
N VAL A 504 -3.22 -16.55 -16.02
CA VAL A 504 -4.58 -16.85 -16.49
C VAL A 504 -4.71 -18.29 -17.03
N SER A 505 -3.66 -18.87 -17.63
CA SER A 505 -3.69 -20.28 -18.04
C SER A 505 -3.74 -21.20 -16.82
N VAL A 506 -2.89 -20.98 -15.81
CA VAL A 506 -2.88 -21.76 -14.55
C VAL A 506 -4.23 -21.73 -13.83
N LEU A 507 -4.91 -20.57 -13.81
CA LEU A 507 -6.28 -20.48 -13.27
C LEU A 507 -7.30 -21.28 -14.11
N SER A 508 -7.18 -21.24 -15.43
CA SER A 508 -8.04 -22.00 -16.36
C SER A 508 -7.81 -23.51 -16.26
N GLU A 509 -6.55 -23.93 -16.12
CA GLU A 509 -6.14 -25.31 -15.88
C GLU A 509 -6.66 -25.83 -14.53
N ARG A 510 -6.60 -25.02 -13.46
CA ARG A 510 -7.21 -25.39 -12.17
C ARG A 510 -8.73 -25.51 -12.26
N LEU A 511 -9.42 -24.65 -12.99
CA LEU A 511 -10.86 -24.77 -13.26
C LEU A 511 -11.19 -26.07 -14.03
N ALA A 512 -10.38 -26.44 -15.02
CA ALA A 512 -10.53 -27.69 -15.77
C ALA A 512 -10.26 -28.94 -14.91
N GLN A 513 -9.26 -28.91 -14.02
CA GLN A 513 -8.98 -29.98 -13.06
C GLN A 513 -10.13 -30.17 -12.07
N VAL A 514 -10.73 -29.08 -11.59
CA VAL A 514 -11.93 -29.08 -10.74
C VAL A 514 -13.10 -29.74 -11.47
N ASP A 515 -13.41 -29.29 -12.68
CA ASP A 515 -14.50 -29.83 -13.50
C ASP A 515 -14.31 -31.33 -13.82
N ALA A 516 -13.08 -31.76 -14.12
CA ALA A 516 -12.75 -33.16 -14.35
C ALA A 516 -12.92 -34.04 -13.09
N ALA A 517 -12.42 -33.59 -11.94
CA ALA A 517 -12.46 -34.37 -10.69
C ALA A 517 -13.87 -34.44 -10.05
N ILE A 518 -14.80 -33.61 -10.50
CA ILE A 518 -16.25 -33.71 -10.19
C ILE A 518 -16.92 -34.71 -11.14
N LYS A 519 -16.58 -34.67 -12.43
CA LYS A 519 -17.17 -35.52 -13.47
C LYS A 519 -16.76 -36.99 -13.37
N ASP A 520 -15.58 -37.29 -12.85
CA ASP A 520 -15.13 -38.65 -12.58
C ASP A 520 -15.34 -39.04 -11.10
N PRO A 521 -16.35 -39.87 -10.77
CA PRO A 521 -16.58 -40.32 -9.40
C PRO A 521 -15.47 -41.23 -8.85
N SER A 522 -14.57 -41.78 -9.69
CA SER A 522 -13.45 -42.62 -9.23
C SER A 522 -12.25 -41.82 -8.69
N VAL A 523 -12.08 -40.56 -9.12
CA VAL A 523 -10.94 -39.72 -8.77
C VAL A 523 -11.11 -39.10 -7.37
N GLN A 524 -10.41 -39.63 -6.37
CA GLN A 524 -10.37 -39.04 -5.03
C GLN A 524 -9.86 -37.58 -5.09
N VAL A 525 -10.71 -36.60 -4.78
CA VAL A 525 -10.35 -35.17 -4.88
C VAL A 525 -9.27 -34.81 -3.87
N THR A 526 -9.23 -35.46 -2.72
CA THR A 526 -8.15 -35.33 -1.72
C THR A 526 -6.76 -35.70 -2.27
N SER A 527 -6.67 -36.53 -3.31
CA SER A 527 -5.41 -36.84 -4.00
C SER A 527 -4.99 -35.75 -5.01
N VAL A 528 -5.94 -34.99 -5.56
CA VAL A 528 -5.73 -33.93 -6.58
C VAL A 528 -5.45 -32.55 -5.97
N PHE A 529 -6.01 -32.29 -4.78
CA PHE A 529 -5.89 -31.00 -4.07
C PHE A 529 -5.02 -31.09 -2.79
N GLY A 530 -4.59 -32.30 -2.42
CA GLY A 530 -3.78 -32.59 -1.24
C GLY A 530 -4.56 -32.49 0.07
N GLN A 531 -3.93 -32.89 1.18
CA GLN A 531 -4.54 -32.92 2.52
C GLN A 531 -3.81 -32.05 3.56
N THR A 532 -2.84 -31.23 3.13
CA THR A 532 -2.12 -30.28 4.00
C THR A 532 -2.82 -28.92 3.97
N ARG A 533 -3.00 -28.29 5.15
CA ARG A 533 -3.50 -26.91 5.23
C ARG A 533 -2.67 -25.95 4.37
N THR A 534 -3.28 -24.87 3.88
CA THR A 534 -2.55 -23.77 3.23
C THR A 534 -1.88 -22.86 4.26
N ARG A 535 -1.39 -21.69 3.82
CA ARG A 535 -0.94 -20.61 4.69
C ARG A 535 -1.93 -19.43 4.72
N GLU A 536 -3.08 -19.54 4.08
CA GLU A 536 -4.07 -18.46 4.00
C GLU A 536 -4.66 -18.14 5.39
N GLN A 537 -4.71 -16.85 5.74
CA GLN A 537 -5.00 -16.40 7.11
C GLN A 537 -6.50 -16.46 7.46
N GLN A 538 -7.40 -16.61 6.48
CA GLN A 538 -8.85 -16.55 6.61
C GLN A 538 -9.38 -17.54 7.66
N VAL A 539 -9.01 -18.82 7.57
CA VAL A 539 -9.51 -19.86 8.49
C VAL A 539 -8.89 -19.73 9.90
N PRO A 540 -7.57 -19.54 10.06
CA PRO A 540 -6.98 -19.20 11.37
C PRO A 540 -7.64 -18.01 12.06
N ILE A 541 -7.97 -16.94 11.32
CA ILE A 541 -8.63 -15.75 11.89
C ILE A 541 -10.09 -16.02 12.29
N ILE A 542 -10.83 -16.82 11.50
CA ILE A 542 -12.18 -17.28 11.88
C ILE A 542 -12.12 -18.11 13.17
N ASP A 543 -11.15 -19.01 13.31
CA ASP A 543 -10.96 -19.83 14.52
C ASP A 543 -10.52 -18.98 15.74
N ALA A 544 -9.69 -17.96 15.51
CA ALA A 544 -9.31 -16.98 16.52
C ALA A 544 -10.51 -16.19 17.05
N LEU A 545 -11.31 -15.60 16.15
CA LEU A 545 -12.46 -14.75 16.49
C LEU A 545 -13.62 -15.55 17.09
N ALA A 546 -13.95 -16.73 16.56
CA ALA A 546 -15.04 -17.56 17.07
C ALA A 546 -14.65 -18.34 18.33
N ASN A 547 -13.55 -19.09 18.27
CA ASN A 547 -13.19 -20.09 19.28
C ASN A 547 -12.17 -19.58 20.30
N GLY A 548 -11.49 -18.46 20.04
CA GLY A 548 -10.45 -17.91 20.91
C GLY A 548 -9.09 -18.56 20.70
N VAL A 549 -8.85 -19.18 19.55
CA VAL A 549 -7.57 -19.78 19.15
C VAL A 549 -6.62 -18.66 18.71
N ALA A 550 -6.10 -17.94 19.70
CA ALA A 550 -5.39 -16.68 19.50
C ALA A 550 -4.12 -16.80 18.64
N GLY A 551 -3.83 -15.79 17.83
CA GLY A 551 -2.63 -15.74 16.99
C GLY A 551 -2.26 -14.34 16.52
N CYS A 552 -1.04 -14.19 16.02
CA CYS A 552 -0.57 -12.98 15.34
C CYS A 552 -0.76 -13.12 13.83
N PHE A 553 -1.34 -12.09 13.20
CA PHE A 553 -1.67 -12.06 11.78
C PHE A 553 -1.30 -10.71 11.17
N GLN A 554 -0.85 -10.71 9.90
CA GLN A 554 -0.68 -9.48 9.13
C GLN A 554 -2.02 -9.14 8.46
N VAL A 555 -2.63 -8.02 8.89
CA VAL A 555 -3.98 -7.63 8.46
C VAL A 555 -4.03 -6.17 8.03
N ASN A 556 -4.98 -5.86 7.15
CA ASN A 556 -5.36 -4.50 6.82
C ASN A 556 -6.50 -4.05 7.75
N MET A 557 -6.22 -3.04 8.57
CA MET A 557 -7.11 -2.48 9.58
C MET A 557 -6.94 -0.94 9.66
N PRO A 558 -7.95 -0.17 10.11
CA PRO A 558 -7.80 1.28 10.30
C PRO A 558 -6.62 1.63 11.21
N ASN A 559 -5.94 2.75 10.97
CA ASN A 559 -4.76 3.19 11.71
C ASN A 559 -5.07 3.76 13.12
N THR A 560 -6.04 3.15 13.81
CA THR A 560 -6.51 3.49 15.15
C THR A 560 -5.36 3.51 16.14
N GLY A 561 -5.14 4.66 16.80
CA GLY A 561 -4.05 4.83 17.75
C GLY A 561 -2.66 5.02 17.11
N GLY A 562 -2.56 5.16 15.79
CA GLY A 562 -1.31 5.45 15.08
C GLY A 562 -0.34 4.27 15.12
N ILE A 563 -0.74 3.17 14.49
CA ILE A 563 0.04 1.92 14.33
C ILE A 563 1.21 2.18 13.38
N VAL A 564 0.92 2.83 12.24
CA VAL A 564 1.92 3.40 11.33
C VAL A 564 1.92 4.92 11.50
N ALA A 565 3.07 5.48 11.91
CA ALA A 565 3.18 6.90 12.19
C ALA A 565 3.17 7.74 10.90
N GLY A 566 2.41 8.84 10.92
CA GLY A 566 2.29 9.77 9.78
C GLY A 566 1.17 9.46 8.79
N ILE A 567 0.34 8.45 9.05
CA ILE A 567 -0.91 8.14 8.33
C ILE A 567 -2.10 8.49 9.23
N GLU A 568 -3.17 9.03 8.64
CA GLU A 568 -4.43 9.39 9.29
C GLU A 568 -5.15 8.16 9.91
N HIS A 569 -5.91 8.36 11.00
CA HIS A 569 -6.47 7.25 11.78
C HIS A 569 -7.56 6.42 11.08
N ASP A 570 -8.23 6.98 10.08
CA ASP A 570 -9.30 6.33 9.32
C ASP A 570 -8.81 5.69 8.00
N VAL A 571 -7.56 5.94 7.62
CA VAL A 571 -6.85 5.23 6.56
C VAL A 571 -6.48 3.84 7.05
N VAL A 572 -6.61 2.83 6.18
CA VAL A 572 -6.26 1.45 6.51
C VAL A 572 -4.79 1.17 6.28
N VAL A 573 -4.14 0.56 7.27
CA VAL A 573 -2.73 0.17 7.24
C VAL A 573 -2.59 -1.34 7.26
N GLU A 574 -1.56 -1.87 6.59
CA GLU A 574 -1.21 -3.28 6.67
C GLU A 574 -0.12 -3.45 7.73
N SER A 575 -0.44 -4.18 8.80
CA SER A 575 0.46 -4.40 9.93
C SER A 575 0.06 -5.64 10.73
N GLN A 576 0.82 -5.97 11.77
CA GLN A 576 0.50 -7.10 12.64
C GLN A 576 -0.59 -6.75 13.65
N ALA A 577 -1.48 -7.70 13.89
CA ALA A 577 -2.45 -7.68 14.97
C ALA A 577 -2.45 -9.03 15.69
N TRP A 578 -2.62 -8.97 17.01
CA TRP A 578 -3.03 -10.14 17.76
C TRP A 578 -4.55 -10.28 17.62
N ILE A 579 -5.05 -11.45 17.27
CA ILE A 579 -6.48 -11.69 17.07
C ILE A 579 -6.92 -12.86 17.96
N ASP A 580 -8.03 -12.65 18.66
CA ASP A 580 -8.69 -13.64 19.52
C ASP A 580 -10.19 -13.35 19.65
N ARG A 581 -10.90 -14.01 20.57
CA ARG A 581 -12.35 -13.82 20.78
C ARG A 581 -12.72 -12.38 21.20
N GLY A 582 -11.79 -11.59 21.72
CA GLY A 582 -11.97 -10.17 22.00
C GLY A 582 -11.97 -9.29 20.74
N GLY A 583 -11.58 -9.82 19.59
CA GLY A 583 -11.51 -9.09 18.31
C GLY A 583 -10.09 -8.97 17.79
N VAL A 584 -9.83 -7.85 17.11
CA VAL A 584 -8.52 -7.50 16.53
C VAL A 584 -7.84 -6.51 17.47
N HIS A 585 -6.64 -6.86 17.95
CA HIS A 585 -5.82 -6.05 18.84
C HIS A 585 -4.56 -5.59 18.07
N PRO A 586 -4.53 -4.35 17.54
CA PRO A 586 -3.42 -3.90 16.71
C PRO A 586 -2.10 -3.85 17.47
N MET A 587 -1.03 -4.39 16.87
CA MET A 587 0.31 -4.34 17.45
C MET A 587 1.06 -3.13 16.88
N ARG A 588 1.59 -2.26 17.75
CA ARG A 588 2.53 -1.22 17.33
C ARG A 588 3.87 -1.87 16.99
N PRO A 589 4.44 -1.63 15.79
CA PRO A 589 5.76 -2.15 15.43
C PRO A 589 6.86 -1.67 16.38
N ALA A 590 7.79 -2.54 16.72
CA ALA A 590 8.96 -2.24 17.54
C ALA A 590 9.90 -1.21 16.89
N ARG A 591 9.92 -1.16 15.54
CA ARG A 591 10.61 -0.14 14.74
C ARG A 591 9.63 0.51 13.75
N PRO A 592 9.49 1.85 13.71
CA PRO A 592 8.61 2.53 12.76
C PRO A 592 9.17 2.49 11.33
N VAL A 593 8.31 2.68 10.33
CA VAL A 593 8.72 2.87 8.93
C VAL A 593 9.56 4.16 8.82
N PRO A 594 10.75 4.13 8.17
CA PRO A 594 11.62 5.30 8.04
C PRO A 594 10.93 6.48 7.33
N ALA A 595 11.25 7.71 7.75
CA ALA A 595 10.64 8.92 7.19
C ALA A 595 10.98 9.16 5.69
N SER A 596 12.01 8.51 5.15
CA SER A 596 12.29 8.43 3.71
C SER A 596 11.28 7.53 3.00
N VAL A 597 11.19 6.26 3.41
CA VAL A 597 10.22 5.27 2.91
C VAL A 597 8.79 5.79 2.98
N MET A 598 8.42 6.43 4.10
CA MET A 598 7.11 7.06 4.23
C MET A 598 6.85 8.12 3.16
N ARG A 599 7.81 9.01 2.87
CA ARG A 599 7.61 10.12 1.92
C ARG A 599 7.65 9.71 0.46
N GLU A 600 8.57 8.82 0.10
CA GLU A 600 8.83 8.49 -1.31
C GLU A 600 7.96 7.33 -1.82
N GLU A 601 7.52 6.42 -0.94
CA GLU A 601 6.85 5.17 -1.35
C GLU A 601 5.46 4.98 -0.72
N VAL A 602 5.29 5.20 0.61
CA VAL A 602 4.01 4.93 1.30
C VAL A 602 2.99 6.06 1.13
N MET A 603 3.34 7.31 1.46
CA MET A 603 2.42 8.45 1.36
C MET A 603 1.98 8.78 -0.08
N PRO A 604 2.79 8.56 -1.13
CA PRO A 604 2.31 8.65 -2.51
C PRO A 604 1.21 7.62 -2.82
N LYS A 605 1.30 6.40 -2.27
CA LYS A 605 0.23 5.39 -2.39
C LYS A 605 -1.02 5.79 -1.61
N VAL A 606 -0.88 6.40 -0.43
CA VAL A 606 -2.01 7.01 0.30
C VAL A 606 -2.66 8.12 -0.55
N GLY A 607 -1.87 9.01 -1.16
CA GLY A 607 -2.38 10.10 -2.01
C GLY A 607 -3.02 9.65 -3.34
N GLU A 608 -2.63 8.50 -3.87
CA GLU A 608 -3.33 7.82 -4.98
C GLU A 608 -4.69 7.29 -4.51
N MET A 609 -4.71 6.57 -3.39
CA MET A 609 -5.92 6.00 -2.79
C MET A 609 -6.95 7.08 -2.43
N GLU A 610 -6.54 8.15 -1.74
CA GLU A 610 -7.44 9.25 -1.36
C GLU A 610 -8.08 9.90 -2.60
N ARG A 611 -7.29 10.20 -3.62
CA ARG A 611 -7.78 10.74 -4.90
C ARG A 611 -8.72 9.78 -5.60
N GLY A 612 -8.43 8.48 -5.54
CA GLY A 612 -9.23 7.44 -6.17
C GLY A 612 -10.58 7.21 -5.48
N LEU A 613 -10.61 7.25 -4.15
CA LEU A 613 -11.85 7.20 -3.37
C LEU A 613 -12.65 8.49 -3.49
N GLU A 614 -12.01 9.67 -3.43
CA GLU A 614 -12.71 10.95 -3.63
C GLU A 614 -13.35 11.00 -5.03
N ALA A 615 -12.64 10.57 -6.08
CA ALA A 615 -13.21 10.44 -7.42
C ALA A 615 -14.44 9.51 -7.42
N PHE A 616 -14.33 8.29 -6.87
CA PHE A 616 -15.41 7.31 -6.80
C PHE A 616 -16.63 7.77 -5.98
N LEU A 617 -16.42 8.60 -4.95
CA LEU A 617 -17.48 9.10 -4.08
C LEU A 617 -18.19 10.33 -4.66
N THR A 618 -17.48 11.18 -5.39
CA THR A 618 -17.99 12.44 -5.94
C THR A 618 -18.45 12.36 -7.39
N GLY A 619 -17.93 11.40 -8.16
CA GLY A 619 -18.02 11.38 -9.62
C GLY A 619 -17.11 12.43 -10.30
N ASP A 620 -16.21 13.12 -9.57
CA ASP A 620 -15.41 14.20 -10.15
C ASP A 620 -14.36 13.67 -11.13
N ARG A 621 -14.71 13.76 -12.41
CA ARG A 621 -13.88 13.40 -13.56
C ARG A 621 -12.51 14.09 -13.58
N ARG A 622 -12.36 15.25 -12.93
CA ARG A 622 -11.08 15.99 -12.85
C ARG A 622 -10.05 15.26 -11.99
N LEU A 623 -10.48 14.54 -10.95
CA LEU A 623 -9.58 13.77 -10.08
C LEU A 623 -8.97 12.59 -10.84
N LEU A 624 -9.74 11.93 -11.72
CA LEU A 624 -9.23 10.92 -12.65
C LEU A 624 -8.21 11.49 -13.64
N LEU A 625 -8.45 12.70 -14.16
CA LEU A 625 -7.50 13.36 -15.05
C LEU A 625 -6.21 13.72 -14.30
N LEU A 626 -6.30 14.16 -13.04
CA LEU A 626 -5.15 14.45 -12.19
C LEU A 626 -4.36 13.18 -11.82
N ASP A 627 -5.02 12.04 -11.60
CA ASP A 627 -4.39 10.72 -11.44
C ASP A 627 -3.51 10.39 -12.65
N ILE A 628 -4.09 10.42 -13.85
CA ILE A 628 -3.36 10.16 -15.09
C ILE A 628 -2.25 11.20 -15.32
N LEU A 629 -2.48 12.49 -15.04
CA LEU A 629 -1.44 13.53 -15.14
C LEU A 629 -0.27 13.36 -14.16
N ALA A 630 -0.40 12.52 -13.12
CA ALA A 630 0.68 12.20 -12.19
C ALA A 630 1.48 10.94 -12.59
N GLU A 631 0.94 10.10 -13.48
CA GLU A 631 1.61 8.91 -14.00
C GLU A 631 2.86 9.32 -14.82
N ARG A 632 4.00 8.69 -14.51
CA ARG A 632 5.33 9.04 -15.07
C ARG A 632 5.44 8.83 -16.59
N LYS A 633 4.54 8.04 -17.19
CA LYS A 633 4.43 7.79 -18.64
C LYS A 633 3.62 8.87 -19.38
N THR A 634 3.01 9.84 -18.69
CA THR A 634 2.33 10.98 -19.33
C THR A 634 3.34 11.99 -19.86
N THR A 635 3.31 12.20 -21.18
CA THR A 635 4.17 13.16 -21.90
C THR A 635 3.46 14.49 -22.19
N SER A 636 2.12 14.53 -22.15
CA SER A 636 1.33 15.74 -22.43
C SER A 636 -0.07 15.66 -21.83
N TYR A 637 -0.69 16.82 -21.61
CA TYR A 637 -2.07 16.93 -21.15
C TYR A 637 -3.06 16.24 -22.12
N ASP A 638 -2.85 16.38 -23.43
CA ASP A 638 -3.72 15.77 -24.43
C ASP A 638 -3.57 14.23 -24.47
N GLN A 639 -2.40 13.67 -24.17
CA GLN A 639 -2.25 12.22 -23.98
C GLN A 639 -2.99 11.73 -22.73
N ALA A 640 -2.93 12.46 -21.61
CA ALA A 640 -3.67 12.12 -20.39
C ALA A 640 -5.18 12.21 -20.59
N LYS A 641 -5.65 13.29 -21.24
CA LYS A 641 -7.06 13.45 -21.60
C LYS A 641 -7.51 12.35 -22.58
N THR A 642 -6.72 12.03 -23.61
CA THR A 642 -7.06 10.97 -24.57
C THR A 642 -7.22 9.63 -23.86
N LEU A 643 -6.34 9.28 -22.93
CA LEU A 643 -6.49 8.06 -22.12
C LEU A 643 -7.82 8.06 -21.34
N LEU A 644 -8.14 9.15 -20.64
CA LEU A 644 -9.38 9.28 -19.87
C LEU A 644 -10.64 9.16 -20.74
N GLU A 645 -10.69 9.87 -21.86
CA GLU A 645 -11.82 9.83 -22.81
C GLU A 645 -11.96 8.41 -23.41
N THR A 646 -10.85 7.79 -23.83
CA THR A 646 -10.85 6.47 -24.49
C THR A 646 -11.16 5.31 -23.52
N VAL A 647 -10.72 5.37 -22.27
CA VAL A 647 -11.09 4.34 -21.26
C VAL A 647 -12.54 4.49 -20.81
N LEU A 648 -13.07 5.71 -20.69
CA LEU A 648 -14.49 5.91 -20.38
C LEU A 648 -15.42 5.52 -21.54
N ALA A 649 -14.99 5.71 -22.80
CA ALA A 649 -15.72 5.29 -23.99
C ALA A 649 -15.58 3.78 -24.33
N MET A 650 -14.88 2.98 -23.51
CA MET A 650 -14.63 1.56 -23.78
C MET A 650 -15.91 0.71 -23.61
N PRO A 651 -16.25 -0.20 -24.56
CA PRO A 651 -17.44 -1.04 -24.44
C PRO A 651 -17.48 -1.89 -23.15
N GLY A 652 -18.54 -1.71 -22.37
CA GLY A 652 -18.72 -2.25 -21.02
C GLY A 652 -18.32 -1.29 -19.88
N HIS A 653 -18.09 0.00 -20.16
CA HIS A 653 -17.82 1.08 -19.19
C HIS A 653 -18.94 2.13 -19.13
N GLU A 654 -20.11 1.87 -19.69
CA GLU A 654 -21.20 2.86 -19.84
C GLU A 654 -21.67 3.41 -18.49
N GLU A 655 -21.66 2.58 -17.44
CA GLU A 655 -21.91 2.94 -16.05
C GLU A 655 -20.80 3.84 -15.46
N VAL A 656 -19.54 3.59 -15.82
CA VAL A 656 -18.37 4.37 -15.38
C VAL A 656 -18.42 5.77 -15.99
N ALA A 657 -18.74 5.87 -17.29
CA ALA A 657 -18.94 7.14 -17.99
C ALA A 657 -20.19 7.89 -17.52
N ALA A 658 -21.25 7.19 -17.10
CA ALA A 658 -22.42 7.83 -16.51
C ALA A 658 -22.17 8.36 -15.08
N HIS A 659 -21.20 7.79 -14.36
CA HIS A 659 -20.81 8.23 -13.02
C HIS A 659 -19.81 9.39 -13.04
N TYR A 660 -18.76 9.32 -13.86
CA TYR A 660 -17.72 10.35 -13.95
C TYR A 660 -18.03 11.40 -15.05
N GLN A 661 -18.78 12.44 -14.68
CA GLN A 661 -19.26 13.50 -15.60
C GLN A 661 -18.32 14.71 -15.66
#